data_AF-A0A9Q0AQX7-F1
#
_entry.id   AF-A0A9Q0AQX7-F1
#
_cell.length_a   1.000
_cell.length_b   1.000
_cell.length_c   1.000
_cell.angle_alpha   90.00
_cell.angle_beta   90.00
_cell.angle_gamma   90.00
#
_symmetry.space_group_name_H-M   'P 1'
#
loop_
_entity.id
_entity.type
_entity.pdbx_description
1 polymer ?
#
loop_
_entity_poly.entity_id
_entity_poly.type
_entity_poly.pdbx_seq_one_letter_code
_entity_poly.pdbx_strand_id
1 'polypeptide(L)'
;MTGWVTTTAKSLVDSGSSSEDVCWTVTQWLFAAHQSFGEEQQKAIQVIRVALGVALLRERRQVAGSNTLPDDISLAWSLIHQALTSGDPICTPSRSAQGFLSVALCSLIKDDNIEELWRFHVWLPDGNRGNADFALHSHQPFTESWVLVGEGIDHSYAVKPAVSESAATHATYRLSWNDGVKSGSEYKTHQISSSIVNTGELVTTVPTRSETHRRDSNYTIPSANYHRTEVQPNAVHATIFVFDSSRGFQKDAPVLGPVAGKALTQQRDPAGVTVAELARLVSTLRSWEDSESQGQELAYHVKWEDAFRAFQKALHILDLHQGIHLPPRYRARTLIGLGNVRRRFGRYSEAHEYLVSALQDMDPSMERAELSGELGVVYRHMNKLLEAKQHFEEQYTIACEFNEIRTMCRAIGNLGMVNYQLSQLGGGKDVLNIATRQLILRVQLARGIKSSTALEPDVAGTGEQNVRSAITWESIGLARLSLCYGAKGDIFQAIASSKKGLEITINSGDATVIAMSRFFYGRALLLAGETYRSEAMEQFNQKGTCTPAMALCREPSEEHRGYLQELIDAGPDLDTHDEHGYTALDYAVFSRDPGTESLIAEGLRNSFLLSKIGNADSLVSDMLTEAHVRKGYREILQESLRPALLRTQNLSGFSEVRAAYADSLASDPKKQTMFDQLKFVPYRDFVRAQRLPRSSDGLAYCQSTETSQQNAADFLIFFSYRWINERSDGHNEPTHKTPDDDQHTQYRRMLIALEEFLIKHPHVDSERLGIWMDFACVNQDDPMSGVQSLPLIIVQCDAMISLVDEAYFSRAWCSVEIMFIHTLRKKYGRHLWYEQLAVDTQVVKGLPPKYHLRVGDLETEVVLSEKGLTYDYDRPKIAFLERQIRLLT
;
A
#
# COMPACT_ATOMS: atom_id res chain seq x y z
N MET A 1 -2.02 5.88 45.24
CA MET A 1 -1.04 5.09 44.46
C MET A 1 0.34 5.02 45.13
N THR A 2 0.85 6.11 45.72
CA THR A 2 2.18 6.19 46.35
C THR A 2 2.46 5.19 47.47
N GLY A 3 1.49 4.90 48.35
CA GLY A 3 1.66 3.93 49.43
C GLY A 3 1.51 2.45 49.01
N TRP A 4 0.88 2.18 47.87
CA TRP A 4 0.70 0.81 47.36
C TRP A 4 1.90 0.38 46.52
N VAL A 5 2.35 1.21 45.55
CA VAL A 5 3.46 0.87 44.64
C VAL A 5 4.78 0.60 45.39
N THR A 6 5.06 1.35 46.45
CA THR A 6 6.25 1.13 47.31
C THR A 6 6.15 -0.13 48.16
N THR A 7 4.94 -0.55 48.54
CA THR A 7 4.73 -1.77 49.34
C THR A 7 4.72 -3.03 48.45
N THR A 8 4.17 -2.93 47.23
CA THR A 8 4.06 -4.03 46.28
C THR A 8 5.37 -4.33 45.54
N ALA A 9 6.13 -3.30 45.15
CA ALA A 9 7.47 -3.51 44.57
C ALA A 9 8.42 -4.13 45.60
N LYS A 10 8.29 -3.72 46.87
CA LYS A 10 9.07 -4.27 47.97
C LYS A 10 8.67 -5.72 48.29
N SER A 11 7.39 -6.10 48.21
CA SER A 11 6.97 -7.50 48.40
C SER A 11 7.39 -8.43 47.26
N LEU A 12 7.47 -7.93 46.02
CA LEU A 12 8.00 -8.69 44.87
C LEU A 12 9.51 -8.95 45.03
N VAL A 13 10.28 -7.96 45.49
CA VAL A 13 11.72 -8.08 45.76
C VAL A 13 11.99 -8.95 47.00
N ASP A 14 11.21 -8.79 48.07
CA ASP A 14 11.42 -9.52 49.33
C ASP A 14 10.99 -11.01 49.26
N SER A 15 10.32 -11.44 48.18
CA SER A 15 9.96 -12.85 47.95
C SER A 15 11.05 -13.69 47.28
N GLY A 16 12.11 -13.05 46.76
CA GLY A 16 13.25 -13.70 46.13
C GLY A 16 14.52 -13.56 46.95
N SER A 17 14.74 -14.46 47.92
CA SER A 17 16.00 -14.49 48.67
C SER A 17 17.15 -15.06 47.82
N SER A 18 17.90 -14.21 47.12
CA SER A 18 19.34 -14.34 46.90
C SER A 18 19.90 -13.21 46.04
N SER A 19 21.07 -12.72 46.46
CA SER A 19 21.84 -11.59 45.96
C SER A 19 22.49 -11.77 44.59
N GLU A 20 21.72 -11.62 43.51
CA GLU A 20 22.22 -11.19 42.20
C GLU A 20 21.23 -10.16 41.65
N ASP A 21 21.71 -9.01 41.15
CA ASP A 21 20.87 -8.00 40.47
C ASP A 21 20.34 -8.59 39.15
N VAL A 22 19.28 -9.42 39.25
CA VAL A 22 18.63 -9.99 38.06
C VAL A 22 17.83 -8.88 37.39
N CYS A 23 18.36 -8.33 36.29
CA CYS A 23 17.63 -7.39 35.45
C CYS A 23 16.50 -8.13 34.71
N TRP A 24 15.26 -7.97 35.17
CA TRP A 24 14.09 -8.58 34.54
C TRP A 24 13.63 -7.77 33.33
N THR A 25 13.35 -8.47 32.24
CA THR A 25 12.63 -7.92 31.09
C THR A 25 11.19 -7.53 31.46
N VAL A 26 10.57 -6.65 30.68
CA VAL A 26 9.15 -6.26 30.84
C VAL A 26 8.24 -7.48 30.89
N THR A 27 8.48 -8.48 30.03
CA THR A 27 7.70 -9.73 29.98
C THR A 27 7.84 -10.53 31.28
N GLN A 28 9.04 -10.59 31.86
CA GLN A 28 9.27 -11.26 33.14
C GLN A 28 8.57 -10.53 34.29
N TRP A 29 8.62 -9.20 34.33
CA TRP A 29 7.88 -8.40 35.30
C TRP A 29 6.37 -8.62 35.21
N LEU A 30 5.81 -8.64 34.00
CA LEU A 30 4.39 -8.91 33.79
C LEU A 30 4.02 -10.34 34.18
N PHE A 31 4.83 -11.32 33.81
CA PHE A 31 4.60 -12.72 34.18
C PHE A 31 4.58 -12.89 35.70
N ALA A 32 5.57 -12.32 36.39
CA ALA A 32 5.63 -12.35 37.85
C ALA A 32 4.44 -11.63 38.50
N ALA A 33 3.99 -10.50 37.93
CA ALA A 33 2.79 -9.80 38.38
C ALA A 33 1.54 -10.68 38.24
N HIS A 34 1.34 -11.34 37.10
CA HIS A 34 0.19 -12.25 36.90
C HIS A 34 0.23 -13.49 37.80
N GLN A 35 1.41 -13.98 38.16
CA GLN A 35 1.55 -15.07 39.12
C GLN A 35 1.24 -14.62 40.56
N SER A 36 1.57 -13.36 40.88
CA SER A 36 1.44 -12.82 42.24
C SER A 36 0.06 -12.23 42.53
N PHE A 37 -0.64 -11.73 41.50
CA PHE A 37 -1.96 -11.12 41.60
C PHE A 37 -2.97 -11.97 40.82
N GLY A 38 -3.97 -12.55 41.51
CA GLY A 38 -5.02 -13.35 40.88
C GLY A 38 -5.98 -12.53 40.00
N GLU A 39 -6.86 -13.19 39.24
CA GLU A 39 -7.81 -12.53 38.31
C GLU A 39 -8.71 -11.47 39.01
N GLU A 40 -9.04 -11.66 40.29
CA GLU A 40 -9.82 -10.70 41.09
C GLU A 40 -9.07 -9.40 41.41
N GLN A 41 -7.74 -9.35 41.22
CA GLN A 41 -6.87 -8.21 41.50
C GLN A 41 -6.48 -7.44 40.23
N GLN A 42 -7.38 -7.39 39.25
CA GLN A 42 -7.18 -6.73 37.95
C GLN A 42 -6.64 -5.29 38.05
N LYS A 43 -7.08 -4.51 39.04
CA LYS A 43 -6.59 -3.13 39.30
C LYS A 43 -5.09 -3.08 39.63
N ALA A 44 -4.57 -4.06 40.36
CA ALA A 44 -3.14 -4.12 40.66
C ALA A 44 -2.32 -4.33 39.38
N ILE A 45 -2.78 -5.24 38.51
CA ILE A 45 -2.16 -5.52 37.21
C ILE A 45 -2.20 -4.28 36.30
N GLN A 46 -3.32 -3.54 36.27
CA GLN A 46 -3.41 -2.28 35.54
C GLN A 46 -2.37 -1.25 36.03
N VAL A 47 -2.26 -1.06 37.35
CA VAL A 47 -1.28 -0.13 37.94
C VAL A 47 0.16 -0.56 37.62
N ILE A 48 0.47 -1.85 37.70
CA ILE A 48 1.80 -2.39 37.36
C ILE A 48 2.14 -2.10 35.89
N ARG A 49 1.20 -2.32 34.96
CA ARG A 49 1.39 -1.99 33.55
C ARG A 49 1.68 -0.51 33.32
N VAL A 50 0.94 0.40 33.96
CA VAL A 50 1.23 1.85 33.89
C VAL A 50 2.61 2.15 34.45
N ALA A 51 2.97 1.58 35.60
CA ALA A 51 4.26 1.78 36.23
C ALA A 51 5.42 1.30 35.34
N LEU A 52 5.30 0.13 34.70
CA LEU A 52 6.29 -0.39 33.76
C LEU A 52 6.42 0.50 32.51
N GLY A 53 5.29 0.96 31.93
CA GLY A 53 5.31 1.87 30.79
C GLY A 53 6.00 3.20 31.10
N VAL A 54 5.70 3.78 32.26
CA VAL A 54 6.37 4.99 32.76
C VAL A 54 7.86 4.74 33.04
N ALA A 55 8.20 3.61 33.66
CA ALA A 55 9.58 3.25 33.96
C ALA A 55 10.43 3.09 32.69
N LEU A 56 9.89 2.48 31.63
CA LEU A 56 10.58 2.36 30.34
C LEU A 56 10.95 3.73 29.75
N LEU A 57 9.98 4.65 29.70
CA LEU A 57 10.24 6.01 29.21
C LEU A 57 11.24 6.76 30.11
N ARG A 58 11.15 6.55 31.43
CA ARG A 58 12.07 7.14 32.41
C ARG A 58 13.50 6.61 32.31
N GLU A 59 13.70 5.32 32.10
CA GLU A 59 15.02 4.69 31.97
C GLU A 59 15.71 5.16 30.70
N ARG A 60 15.00 5.15 29.56
CA ARG A 60 15.51 5.62 28.27
C ARG A 60 15.91 7.10 28.30
N ARG A 61 15.32 7.89 29.19
CA ARG A 61 15.71 9.28 29.48
C ARG A 61 17.05 9.42 30.21
N GLN A 62 17.49 8.44 31.00
CA GLN A 62 18.74 8.54 31.77
C GLN A 62 20.01 8.32 30.92
N VAL A 63 19.86 7.80 29.70
CA VAL A 63 20.96 7.66 28.74
C VAL A 63 21.19 9.01 28.04
N ALA A 64 22.13 9.79 28.55
CA ALA A 64 22.41 11.14 28.06
C ALA A 64 22.73 11.15 26.55
N GLY A 65 21.91 11.85 25.76
CA GLY A 65 22.15 12.10 24.34
C GLY A 65 21.47 11.16 23.34
N SER A 66 20.67 10.17 23.77
CA SER A 66 19.88 9.33 22.86
C SER A 66 18.42 9.77 22.80
N ASN A 67 17.89 10.04 21.60
CA ASN A 67 16.43 10.13 21.38
C ASN A 67 15.79 8.80 21.77
N THR A 68 14.59 8.84 22.37
CA THR A 68 13.82 7.62 22.64
C THR A 68 13.50 6.92 21.33
N LEU A 69 13.76 5.61 21.23
CA LEU A 69 13.50 4.87 20.00
C LEU A 69 11.99 4.68 19.79
N PRO A 70 11.48 4.68 18.54
CA PRO A 70 10.08 4.41 18.23
C PRO A 70 9.51 3.12 18.85
N ASP A 71 10.33 2.07 18.91
CA ASP A 71 9.95 0.78 19.49
C ASP A 71 9.73 0.88 21.00
N ASP A 72 10.51 1.69 21.70
CA ASP A 72 10.36 1.91 23.15
C ASP A 72 9.06 2.67 23.46
N ILE A 73 8.73 3.68 22.65
CA ILE A 73 7.46 4.43 22.78
C ILE A 73 6.28 3.49 22.51
N SER A 74 6.38 2.65 21.48
CA SER A 74 5.35 1.66 21.12
C SER A 74 5.15 0.63 22.24
N LEU A 75 6.23 0.12 22.83
CA LEU A 75 6.17 -0.82 23.94
C LEU A 75 5.55 -0.17 25.18
N ALA A 76 6.02 1.02 25.57
CA ALA A 76 5.48 1.75 26.71
C ALA A 76 3.98 2.06 26.54
N TRP A 77 3.58 2.51 25.34
CA TRP A 77 2.18 2.74 25.01
C TRP A 77 1.35 1.46 25.08
N SER A 78 1.86 0.32 24.59
CA SER A 78 1.13 -0.95 24.63
C SER A 78 0.75 -1.36 26.07
N LEU A 79 1.66 -1.15 27.03
CA LEU A 79 1.43 -1.42 28.44
C LEU A 79 0.37 -0.47 29.03
N ILE A 80 0.54 0.83 28.79
CA ILE A 80 -0.39 1.87 29.28
C ILE A 80 -1.77 1.65 28.67
N HIS A 81 -1.87 1.46 27.35
CA HIS A 81 -3.11 1.18 26.64
C HIS A 81 -3.85 -0.03 27.23
N GLN A 82 -3.17 -1.15 27.45
CA GLN A 82 -3.78 -2.33 28.08
C GLN A 82 -4.30 -2.03 29.48
N ALA A 83 -3.56 -1.24 30.28
CA ALA A 83 -4.02 -0.83 31.61
C ALA A 83 -5.27 0.04 31.56
N LEU A 84 -5.31 1.00 30.63
CA LEU A 84 -6.41 1.97 30.50
C LEU A 84 -7.68 1.38 29.87
N THR A 85 -7.59 0.23 29.22
CA THR A 85 -8.72 -0.41 28.50
C THR A 85 -9.21 -1.71 29.12
N SER A 86 -8.51 -2.27 30.12
CA SER A 86 -8.92 -3.49 30.82
C SER A 86 -9.68 -3.17 32.10
N GLY A 87 -10.76 -3.90 32.38
CA GLY A 87 -11.47 -3.81 33.67
C GLY A 87 -12.07 -2.43 33.99
N ASP A 88 -12.26 -2.17 35.30
CA ASP A 88 -12.72 -0.89 35.80
C ASP A 88 -11.70 0.24 35.56
N PRO A 89 -12.14 1.48 35.33
CA PRO A 89 -11.25 2.63 35.21
C PRO A 89 -10.41 2.86 36.48
N ILE A 90 -9.09 2.96 36.32
CA ILE A 90 -8.15 3.31 37.41
C ILE A 90 -7.84 4.82 37.49
N CYS A 91 -8.27 5.60 36.50
CA CYS A 91 -8.07 7.03 36.41
C CYS A 91 -9.19 7.68 35.59
N THR A 92 -9.41 8.98 35.80
CA THR A 92 -10.43 9.78 35.12
C THR A 92 -9.77 10.91 34.35
N PRO A 93 -10.19 11.19 33.10
CA PRO A 93 -9.71 12.34 32.36
C PRO A 93 -10.25 13.65 32.97
N SER A 94 -9.54 14.74 32.71
CA SER A 94 -9.95 16.10 33.04
C SER A 94 -9.58 17.05 31.90
N ARG A 95 -10.42 18.06 31.63
CA ARG A 95 -10.10 19.06 30.60
C ARG A 95 -9.05 20.04 31.13
N SER A 96 -8.03 20.30 30.33
CA SER A 96 -6.97 21.27 30.65
C SER A 96 -7.41 22.70 30.30
N ALA A 97 -6.68 23.68 30.83
CA ALA A 97 -6.85 25.09 30.45
C ALA A 97 -6.59 25.34 28.96
N GLN A 98 -5.76 24.49 28.33
CA GLN A 98 -5.45 24.54 26.90
C GLN A 98 -6.42 23.69 26.07
N GLY A 99 -7.51 23.21 26.66
CA GLY A 99 -8.58 22.53 25.95
C GLY A 99 -8.20 21.15 25.42
N PHE A 100 -7.23 20.45 26.02
CA PHE A 100 -7.01 19.02 25.76
C PHE A 100 -7.44 18.20 26.97
N LEU A 101 -7.72 16.91 26.79
CA LEU A 101 -8.00 15.99 27.88
C LEU A 101 -6.68 15.47 28.46
N SER A 102 -6.58 15.50 29.79
CA SER A 102 -5.41 15.06 30.53
C SER A 102 -5.80 13.97 31.53
N VAL A 103 -5.09 12.86 31.50
CA VAL A 103 -5.24 11.73 32.41
C VAL A 103 -3.95 11.61 33.22
N ALA A 104 -4.04 11.71 34.55
CA ALA A 104 -2.89 11.51 35.42
C ALA A 104 -2.54 10.02 35.50
N LEU A 105 -1.33 9.65 35.06
CA LEU A 105 -0.82 8.27 35.08
C LEU A 105 -0.02 7.99 36.36
N CYS A 106 0.81 8.95 36.77
CA CYS A 106 1.63 8.87 37.98
C CYS A 106 1.83 10.28 38.55
N SER A 107 1.78 10.42 39.87
CA SER A 107 2.01 11.70 40.56
C SER A 107 2.83 11.46 41.83
N LEU A 108 3.99 12.11 41.88
CA LEU A 108 4.89 12.20 43.03
C LEU A 108 4.94 13.67 43.46
N ILE A 109 4.48 13.95 44.67
CA ILE A 109 4.41 15.29 45.26
C ILE A 109 5.21 15.26 46.56
N LYS A 110 6.06 16.28 46.75
CA LYS A 110 6.87 16.47 47.96
C LYS A 110 6.82 17.93 48.37
N ASP A 111 6.50 18.19 49.64
CA ASP A 111 6.39 19.54 50.21
C ASP A 111 5.49 20.47 49.36
N ASP A 112 4.31 19.96 48.94
CA ASP A 112 3.33 20.62 48.07
C ASP A 112 3.85 21.04 46.67
N ASN A 113 5.05 20.58 46.29
CA ASN A 113 5.62 20.76 44.97
C ASN A 113 5.56 19.45 44.17
N ILE A 114 5.36 19.58 42.85
CA ILE A 114 5.49 18.46 41.92
C ILE A 114 6.95 18.00 41.97
N GLU A 115 7.21 16.73 42.27
CA GLU A 115 8.53 16.14 42.05
C GLU A 115 8.57 15.52 40.65
N GLU A 116 7.57 14.69 40.36
CA GLU A 116 7.39 14.03 39.07
C GLU A 116 5.89 13.83 38.80
N LEU A 117 5.42 14.17 37.61
CA LEU A 117 4.02 13.99 37.22
C LEU A 117 3.91 13.57 35.76
N TRP A 118 3.38 12.37 35.55
CA TRP A 118 3.16 11.77 34.24
C TRP A 118 1.69 11.86 33.85
N ARG A 119 1.45 12.35 32.63
CA ARG A 119 0.11 12.54 32.09
C ARG A 119 0.00 12.01 30.68
N PHE A 120 -1.15 11.46 30.37
CA PHE A 120 -1.57 11.16 29.01
C PHE A 120 -2.45 12.31 28.52
N HIS A 121 -1.99 13.01 27.49
CA HIS A 121 -2.67 14.16 26.89
C HIS A 121 -3.30 13.77 25.56
N VAL A 122 -4.55 14.21 25.33
CA VAL A 122 -5.26 13.98 24.06
C VAL A 122 -6.01 15.25 23.64
N TRP A 123 -5.65 15.79 22.49
CA TRP A 123 -6.38 16.83 21.80
C TRP A 123 -7.43 16.18 20.92
N LEU A 124 -8.71 16.40 21.22
CA LEU A 124 -9.85 15.86 20.46
C LEU A 124 -10.49 16.93 19.58
N PRO A 125 -10.88 16.67 18.34
CA PRO A 125 -11.55 17.64 17.48
C PRO A 125 -13.05 17.79 17.82
N ASP A 126 -13.30 18.16 19.07
CA ASP A 126 -14.62 18.27 19.69
C ASP A 126 -15.04 19.75 19.88
N GLY A 127 -14.38 20.67 19.18
CA GLY A 127 -14.61 22.11 19.28
C GLY A 127 -14.09 22.76 20.57
N ASN A 128 -13.61 21.99 21.55
CA ASN A 128 -13.20 22.52 22.86
C ASN A 128 -11.68 22.79 22.93
N ARG A 129 -11.11 23.43 21.89
CA ARG A 129 -9.70 23.86 21.88
C ARG A 129 -9.47 24.97 22.92
N GLY A 130 -8.23 25.10 23.42
CA GLY A 130 -7.86 26.12 24.39
C GLY A 130 -8.11 27.54 23.86
N ASN A 131 -8.38 28.49 24.78
CA ASN A 131 -8.56 29.88 24.39
C ASN A 131 -7.25 30.43 23.81
N ALA A 132 -7.27 30.85 22.54
CA ALA A 132 -6.10 31.34 21.82
C ALA A 132 -5.45 32.55 22.50
N ASP A 133 -6.24 33.38 23.19
CA ASP A 133 -5.75 34.55 23.92
C ASP A 133 -4.83 34.16 25.10
N PHE A 134 -4.93 32.93 25.60
CA PHE A 134 -4.20 32.43 26.77
C PHE A 134 -3.38 31.16 26.46
N ALA A 135 -3.10 30.91 25.17
CA ALA A 135 -2.38 29.72 24.73
C ALA A 135 -0.88 29.74 25.12
N LEU A 136 -0.30 30.93 25.26
CA LEU A 136 1.11 31.12 25.56
C LEU A 136 1.36 31.00 27.06
N HIS A 137 2.12 30.00 27.48
CA HIS A 137 2.35 29.72 28.89
C HIS A 137 3.74 29.13 29.12
N SER A 138 4.14 29.08 30.38
CA SER A 138 5.37 28.42 30.83
C SER A 138 5.04 27.38 31.89
N HIS A 139 6.00 26.49 32.17
CA HIS A 139 5.86 25.45 33.20
C HIS A 139 6.80 25.72 34.37
N GLN A 140 6.35 25.39 35.58
CA GLN A 140 7.19 25.46 36.77
C GLN A 140 8.36 24.46 36.65
N PRO A 141 8.12 23.14 36.47
CA PRO A 141 9.19 22.20 36.22
C PRO A 141 9.57 22.10 34.74
N PHE A 142 10.73 21.50 34.48
CA PHE A 142 11.11 21.01 33.17
C PHE A 142 10.08 19.99 32.65
N THR A 143 9.84 19.95 31.34
CA THR A 143 8.91 18.99 30.76
C THR A 143 9.46 18.26 29.54
N GLU A 144 8.98 17.03 29.36
CA GLU A 144 9.29 16.19 28.21
C GLU A 144 8.03 15.47 27.71
N SER A 145 7.93 15.28 26.41
CA SER A 145 6.73 14.80 25.74
C SER A 145 7.10 13.75 24.69
N TRP A 146 6.36 12.65 24.64
CA TRP A 146 6.47 11.59 23.63
C TRP A 146 5.18 11.53 22.83
N VAL A 147 5.27 11.69 21.50
CA VAL A 147 4.08 11.74 20.63
C VAL A 147 3.62 10.33 20.30
N LEU A 148 2.37 10.04 20.67
CA LEU A 148 1.72 8.76 20.41
C LEU A 148 1.00 8.73 19.07
N VAL A 149 0.36 9.83 18.67
CA VAL A 149 -0.40 9.88 17.40
C VAL A 149 -0.57 11.31 16.94
N GLY A 150 -0.70 11.49 15.62
CA GLY A 150 -0.94 12.79 15.00
C GLY A 150 0.28 13.72 14.98
N GLU A 151 0.00 14.97 14.60
CA GLU A 151 1.00 16.02 14.44
C GLU A 151 0.63 17.22 15.33
N GLY A 152 1.64 17.77 16.01
CA GLY A 152 1.53 19.02 16.77
C GLY A 152 2.75 19.90 16.51
N ILE A 153 2.56 21.22 16.53
CA ILE A 153 3.63 22.19 16.33
C ILE A 153 3.86 22.92 17.65
N ASP A 154 5.07 22.85 18.20
CA ASP A 154 5.42 23.63 19.38
C ASP A 154 6.13 24.92 18.97
N HIS A 155 5.61 26.05 19.43
CA HIS A 155 6.20 27.37 19.19
C HIS A 155 6.79 27.92 20.48
N SER A 156 8.06 28.29 20.45
CA SER A 156 8.78 28.90 21.57
C SER A 156 8.90 30.42 21.42
N TYR A 157 8.92 31.13 22.54
CA TYR A 157 8.95 32.58 22.59
C TYR A 157 9.96 33.11 23.61
N ALA A 158 10.65 34.19 23.23
CA ALA A 158 11.38 35.02 24.16
C ALA A 158 10.44 36.10 24.72
N VAL A 159 10.43 36.25 26.04
CA VAL A 159 9.57 37.20 26.74
C VAL A 159 10.41 38.20 27.52
N LYS A 160 10.13 39.49 27.34
CA LYS A 160 10.83 40.59 28.01
C LYS A 160 9.83 41.58 28.61
N PRO A 161 10.17 42.31 29.68
CA PRO A 161 9.35 43.41 30.17
C PRO A 161 9.07 44.43 29.06
N ALA A 162 7.83 44.92 28.97
CA ALA A 162 7.47 45.95 28.00
C ALA A 162 8.04 47.31 28.42
N VAL A 163 8.59 48.05 27.45
CA VAL A 163 9.14 49.41 27.67
C VAL A 163 8.06 50.49 27.80
N SER A 164 6.84 50.22 27.31
CA SER A 164 5.66 51.06 27.45
C SER A 164 4.39 50.22 27.28
N GLU A 165 3.25 50.74 27.73
CA GLU A 165 1.95 50.07 27.54
C GLU A 165 1.61 49.88 26.05
N SER A 166 1.97 50.85 25.21
CA SER A 166 1.81 50.77 23.75
C SER A 166 2.71 49.73 23.05
N ALA A 167 3.82 49.31 23.70
CA ALA A 167 4.76 48.32 23.17
C ALA A 167 4.50 46.90 23.73
N ALA A 168 3.56 46.76 24.66
CA ALA A 168 3.21 45.49 25.26
C ALA A 168 2.41 44.63 24.26
N THR A 169 2.82 43.38 24.08
CA THR A 169 2.02 42.42 23.32
C THR A 169 1.06 41.65 24.22
N HIS A 170 1.44 41.42 25.47
CA HIS A 170 0.66 40.66 26.45
C HIS A 170 0.82 41.24 27.87
N ALA A 171 -0.06 40.83 28.78
CA ALA A 171 0.14 40.93 30.23
C ALA A 171 0.39 39.54 30.84
N THR A 172 1.06 39.49 31.99
CA THR A 172 1.21 38.24 32.76
C THR A 172 -0.06 37.97 33.57
N TYR A 173 -0.43 36.70 33.67
CA TYR A 173 -1.56 36.23 34.44
C TYR A 173 -1.09 35.19 35.45
N ARG A 174 -1.55 35.33 36.69
CA ARG A 174 -1.27 34.37 37.76
C ARG A 174 -2.36 33.30 37.80
N LEU A 175 -1.94 32.05 37.91
CA LEU A 175 -2.81 30.89 38.07
C LEU A 175 -3.29 30.74 39.51
N SER A 176 -4.58 30.44 39.68
CA SER A 176 -5.18 29.97 40.93
C SER A 176 -6.05 28.74 40.65
N TRP A 177 -5.92 27.72 41.50
CA TRP A 177 -6.62 26.44 41.36
C TRP A 177 -7.71 26.29 42.42
N ASN A 178 -8.86 25.70 42.04
CA ASN A 178 -9.97 25.42 42.95
C ASN A 178 -10.36 23.93 42.89
N ASP A 179 -10.44 23.30 44.06
CA ASP A 179 -10.78 21.88 44.28
C ASP A 179 -12.19 21.67 44.86
N GLY A 180 -12.99 22.74 44.97
CA GLY A 180 -14.31 22.71 45.59
C GLY A 180 -14.33 23.00 47.09
N VAL A 181 -13.16 23.15 47.75
CA VAL A 181 -13.05 23.42 49.19
C VAL A 181 -12.17 24.65 49.50
N LYS A 182 -11.05 24.87 48.78
CA LYS A 182 -10.16 26.04 48.95
C LYS A 182 -9.49 26.48 47.64
N SER A 183 -9.48 27.78 47.37
CA SER A 183 -8.71 28.41 46.28
C SER A 183 -7.29 28.78 46.74
N GLY A 184 -6.27 28.47 45.93
CA GLY A 184 -4.86 28.77 46.25
C GLY A 184 -3.93 28.72 45.02
N SER A 185 -2.62 28.95 45.23
CA SER A 185 -1.57 28.86 44.20
C SER A 185 -0.80 27.53 44.19
N GLU A 186 -0.99 26.69 45.22
CA GLU A 186 -0.36 25.37 45.36
C GLU A 186 -0.96 24.35 44.38
N TYR A 187 -0.13 23.44 43.87
CA TYR A 187 -0.58 22.42 42.91
C TYR A 187 -1.46 21.36 43.59
N LYS A 188 -2.57 20.99 42.93
CA LYS A 188 -3.47 19.90 43.37
C LYS A 188 -3.72 18.91 42.24
N THR A 189 -3.75 17.60 42.54
CA THR A 189 -3.87 16.54 41.53
C THR A 189 -5.26 16.46 40.88
N HIS A 190 -6.32 16.71 41.66
CA HIS A 190 -7.72 16.72 41.19
C HIS A 190 -8.30 18.14 41.37
N GLN A 191 -8.47 18.87 40.27
CA GLN A 191 -8.94 20.26 40.27
C GLN A 191 -10.26 20.34 39.50
N ILE A 192 -11.22 21.10 40.02
CA ILE A 192 -12.54 21.27 39.39
C ILE A 192 -12.50 22.45 38.40
N SER A 193 -11.78 23.51 38.74
CA SER A 193 -11.60 24.67 37.87
C SER A 193 -10.24 25.34 38.04
N SER A 194 -9.90 26.20 37.07
CA SER A 194 -8.66 26.96 37.04
C SER A 194 -8.97 28.40 36.68
N SER A 195 -8.54 29.34 37.50
CA SER A 195 -8.73 30.77 37.27
C SER A 195 -7.40 31.44 36.99
N ILE A 196 -7.34 32.25 35.93
CA ILE A 196 -6.21 33.13 35.65
C ILE A 196 -6.63 34.57 35.97
N VAL A 197 -5.76 35.30 36.66
CA VAL A 197 -6.00 36.69 37.06
C VAL A 197 -4.88 37.57 36.53
N ASN A 198 -5.25 38.65 35.83
CA ASN A 198 -4.31 39.61 35.27
C ASN A 198 -3.49 40.25 36.41
N THR A 199 -2.17 40.25 36.31
CA THR A 199 -1.28 40.84 37.31
C THR A 199 -1.02 42.33 37.07
N GLY A 200 -1.30 42.81 35.84
CA GLY A 200 -0.93 44.14 35.36
C GLY A 200 0.51 44.25 34.85
N GLU A 201 1.33 43.20 34.95
CA GLU A 201 2.71 43.22 34.44
C GLU A 201 2.71 43.06 32.92
N LEU A 202 3.25 44.05 32.21
CA LEU A 202 3.25 44.11 30.75
C LEU A 202 4.53 43.53 30.16
N VAL A 203 4.38 42.72 29.12
CA VAL A 203 5.49 42.04 28.45
C VAL A 203 5.40 42.14 26.92
N THR A 204 6.55 41.99 26.27
CA THR A 204 6.69 41.86 24.83
C THR A 204 7.21 40.45 24.51
N THR A 205 6.60 39.81 23.52
CA THR A 205 6.87 38.43 23.10
C THR A 205 7.47 38.40 21.70
N VAL A 206 8.56 37.66 21.50
CA VAL A 206 9.21 37.47 20.20
C VAL A 206 9.26 35.96 19.90
N PRO A 207 8.68 35.48 18.78
CA PRO A 207 8.83 34.09 18.37
C PRO A 207 10.30 33.74 18.16
N THR A 208 10.74 32.59 18.70
CA THR A 208 12.13 32.14 18.58
C THR A 208 12.28 30.91 17.70
N ARG A 209 11.42 29.91 17.90
CA ARG A 209 11.47 28.62 17.20
C ARG A 209 10.08 28.07 17.00
N SER A 210 9.90 27.26 15.97
CA SER A 210 8.70 26.45 15.75
C SER A 210 9.14 25.07 15.27
N GLU A 211 8.69 24.02 15.94
CA GLU A 211 9.07 22.64 15.64
C GLU A 211 7.83 21.77 15.48
N THR A 212 7.80 20.98 14.41
CA THR A 212 6.74 20.00 14.16
C THR A 212 7.13 18.66 14.76
N HIS A 213 6.24 18.10 15.58
CA HIS A 213 6.41 16.80 16.22
C HIS A 213 5.32 15.84 15.74
N ARG A 214 5.75 14.65 15.32
CA ARG A 214 4.89 13.57 14.80
C ARG A 214 5.02 12.34 15.67
N ARG A 215 4.14 11.36 15.46
CA ARG A 215 4.21 10.06 16.11
C ARG A 215 5.65 9.52 16.22
N ASP A 216 5.93 8.92 17.36
CA ASP A 216 7.19 8.26 17.72
C ASP A 216 8.40 9.23 17.82
N SER A 217 8.14 10.55 17.84
CA SER A 217 9.12 11.56 18.25
C SER A 217 8.96 11.97 19.71
N ASN A 218 9.99 12.57 20.29
CA ASN A 218 9.94 13.23 21.59
C ASN A 218 10.48 14.67 21.53
N TYR A 219 10.08 15.51 22.49
CA TYR A 219 10.58 16.88 22.62
C TYR A 219 10.53 17.35 24.08
N THR A 220 11.28 18.42 24.36
CA THR A 220 11.45 18.96 25.71
C THR A 220 11.17 20.45 25.75
N ILE A 221 10.57 20.91 26.86
CA ILE A 221 10.39 22.34 27.14
C ILE A 221 11.07 22.63 28.49
N PRO A 222 12.11 23.47 28.51
CA PRO A 222 12.75 23.88 29.77
C PRO A 222 11.80 24.61 30.71
N SER A 223 12.05 24.54 32.02
CA SER A 223 11.30 25.29 33.03
C SER A 223 11.30 26.79 32.72
N ALA A 224 10.16 27.45 32.89
CA ALA A 224 9.90 28.87 32.63
C ALA A 224 10.08 29.35 31.18
N ASN A 225 10.35 28.47 30.22
CA ASN A 225 10.30 28.85 28.81
C ASN A 225 8.84 29.00 28.37
N TYR A 226 8.55 30.09 27.65
CA TYR A 226 7.22 30.33 27.11
C TYR A 226 7.04 29.60 25.80
N HIS A 227 5.97 28.82 25.72
CA HIS A 227 5.63 28.09 24.52
C HIS A 227 4.12 27.99 24.33
N ARG A 228 3.71 27.58 23.12
CA ARG A 228 2.34 27.14 22.83
C ARG A 228 2.40 25.95 21.88
N THR A 229 1.54 24.98 22.11
CA THR A 229 1.36 23.84 21.21
C THR A 229 0.14 24.06 20.33
N GLU A 230 0.36 24.04 19.02
CA GLU A 230 -0.66 24.16 17.98
C GLU A 230 -1.01 22.78 17.42
N VAL A 231 -2.29 22.46 17.37
CA VAL A 231 -2.83 21.22 16.78
C VAL A 231 -4.01 21.61 15.91
N GLN A 232 -4.08 21.05 14.70
CA GLN A 232 -5.18 21.37 13.77
C GLN A 232 -6.55 21.09 14.43
N PRO A 233 -7.56 21.97 14.25
CA PRO A 233 -8.85 21.86 14.94
C PRO A 233 -9.56 20.52 14.71
N ASN A 234 -9.43 19.95 13.51
CA ASN A 234 -10.04 18.68 13.11
C ASN A 234 -9.11 17.45 13.28
N ALA A 235 -7.94 17.59 13.90
CA ALA A 235 -6.99 16.50 14.15
C ALA A 235 -7.09 15.98 15.59
N VAL A 236 -6.72 14.71 15.76
CA VAL A 236 -6.31 14.13 17.04
C VAL A 236 -4.79 14.23 17.17
N HIS A 237 -4.33 14.68 18.33
CA HIS A 237 -2.93 14.61 18.74
C HIS A 237 -2.89 14.02 20.15
N ALA A 238 -1.98 13.10 20.43
CA ALA A 238 -1.85 12.55 21.77
C ALA A 238 -0.39 12.35 22.17
N THR A 239 -0.11 12.59 23.44
CA THR A 239 1.24 12.47 23.99
C THR A 239 1.24 11.84 25.39
N ILE A 240 2.34 11.19 25.74
CA ILE A 240 2.73 11.02 27.15
C ILE A 240 3.60 12.20 27.52
N PHE A 241 3.28 12.88 28.61
CA PHE A 241 3.91 14.13 29.02
C PHE A 241 4.34 14.04 30.48
N VAL A 242 5.59 14.39 30.76
CA VAL A 242 6.14 14.41 32.12
C VAL A 242 6.51 15.82 32.55
N PHE A 243 6.17 16.15 33.79
CA PHE A 243 6.68 17.30 34.53
C PHE A 243 7.74 16.77 35.51
N ASP A 244 8.97 17.28 35.42
CA ASP A 244 10.11 16.80 36.20
C ASP A 244 10.87 17.96 36.87
N SER A 245 10.78 18.04 38.19
CA SER A 245 11.44 19.11 38.94
C SER A 245 12.93 18.86 39.18
N SER A 246 13.42 17.63 39.01
CA SER A 246 14.85 17.33 39.18
C SER A 246 15.73 17.91 38.06
N ARG A 247 15.14 18.20 36.90
CA ARG A 247 15.79 18.82 35.74
C ARG A 247 15.61 20.34 35.64
N GLY A 248 14.96 20.94 36.62
CA GLY A 248 14.73 22.38 36.68
C GLY A 248 13.35 22.68 37.25
N PHE A 249 13.29 23.66 38.15
CA PHE A 249 12.05 24.12 38.75
C PHE A 249 12.09 25.63 38.98
N GLN A 250 11.09 26.33 38.49
CA GLN A 250 10.88 27.75 38.74
C GLN A 250 9.52 27.97 39.39
N LYS A 251 9.52 28.72 40.49
CA LYS A 251 8.31 28.92 41.31
C LYS A 251 7.21 29.66 40.54
N ASP A 252 7.58 30.66 39.75
CA ASP A 252 6.66 31.46 38.96
C ASP A 252 6.66 30.98 37.51
N ALA A 253 5.52 30.47 37.04
CA ALA A 253 5.30 30.06 35.66
C ALA A 253 3.98 30.67 35.16
N PRO A 254 4.00 31.97 34.80
CA PRO A 254 2.78 32.68 34.44
C PRO A 254 2.28 32.26 33.05
N VAL A 255 0.99 32.52 32.83
CA VAL A 255 0.33 32.48 31.53
C VAL A 255 0.37 33.89 30.95
N LEU A 256 0.55 34.03 29.65
CA LEU A 256 0.45 35.32 28.97
C LEU A 256 -0.94 35.45 28.34
N GLY A 257 -1.50 36.65 28.45
CA GLY A 257 -2.82 36.96 27.90
C GLY A 257 -2.97 38.41 27.46
N PRO A 258 -4.19 38.83 27.09
CA PRO A 258 -4.43 40.19 26.60
C PRO A 258 -4.05 41.24 27.63
N VAL A 259 -3.49 42.38 27.19
CA VAL A 259 -3.03 43.48 28.05
C VAL A 259 -4.12 43.96 29.02
N ALA A 260 -5.34 44.17 28.53
CA ALA A 260 -6.50 44.60 29.31
C ALA A 260 -7.53 43.46 29.50
N GLY A 261 -7.08 42.21 29.56
CA GLY A 261 -7.98 41.06 29.73
C GLY A 261 -8.49 40.90 31.16
N LYS A 262 -9.70 40.37 31.27
CA LYS A 262 -10.36 40.05 32.55
C LYS A 262 -9.92 38.67 33.04
N ALA A 263 -10.13 38.41 34.33
CA ALA A 263 -9.93 37.08 34.88
C ALA A 263 -10.83 36.05 34.15
N LEU A 264 -10.26 34.90 33.80
CA LEU A 264 -10.93 33.81 33.11
C LEU A 264 -10.91 32.57 34.00
N THR A 265 -12.04 31.87 34.10
CA THR A 265 -12.13 30.59 34.82
C THR A 265 -12.52 29.48 33.85
N GLN A 266 -11.68 28.47 33.74
CA GLN A 266 -11.91 27.27 32.95
C GLN A 266 -12.42 26.13 33.84
N GLN A 267 -13.54 25.51 33.45
CA GLN A 267 -14.02 24.27 34.05
C GLN A 267 -13.26 23.07 33.47
N ARG A 268 -12.97 22.07 34.31
CA ARG A 268 -12.16 20.89 33.94
C ARG A 268 -12.99 19.64 33.61
N ASP A 269 -14.25 19.81 33.26
CA ASP A 269 -15.17 18.73 32.91
C ASP A 269 -14.71 17.96 31.65
N PRO A 270 -14.49 16.64 31.70
CA PRO A 270 -14.18 15.83 30.53
C PRO A 270 -15.37 15.59 29.59
N ALA A 271 -16.55 16.11 29.89
CA ALA A 271 -17.77 16.00 29.07
C ALA A 271 -18.18 14.55 28.79
N GLY A 272 -18.03 13.67 29.79
CA GLY A 272 -18.42 12.26 29.71
C GLY A 272 -17.43 11.35 28.99
N VAL A 273 -16.37 11.88 28.38
CA VAL A 273 -15.32 11.07 27.73
C VAL A 273 -14.58 10.23 28.76
N THR A 274 -14.44 8.93 28.49
CA THR A 274 -13.74 7.99 29.39
C THR A 274 -12.27 7.81 28.97
N VAL A 275 -11.44 7.38 29.93
CA VAL A 275 -10.03 7.07 29.63
C VAL A 275 -9.86 5.90 28.65
N ALA A 276 -10.78 4.92 28.71
CA ALA A 276 -10.75 3.77 27.83
C ALA A 276 -11.09 4.15 26.37
N GLU A 277 -12.03 5.08 26.16
CA GLU A 277 -12.33 5.63 24.84
C GLU A 277 -11.13 6.38 24.25
N LEU A 278 -10.47 7.23 25.05
CA LEU A 278 -9.25 7.94 24.63
C LEU A 278 -8.13 6.97 24.24
N ALA A 279 -7.89 5.96 25.07
CA ALA A 279 -6.85 4.97 24.82
C ALA A 279 -7.15 4.15 23.53
N ARG A 280 -8.40 3.69 23.35
CA ARG A 280 -8.82 3.00 22.13
C ARG A 280 -8.70 3.89 20.90
N LEU A 281 -9.14 5.15 20.96
CA LEU A 281 -9.01 6.12 19.87
C LEU A 281 -7.55 6.25 19.40
N VAL A 282 -6.63 6.46 20.35
CA VAL A 282 -5.20 6.60 20.04
C VAL A 282 -4.65 5.29 19.45
N SER A 283 -5.03 4.13 19.98
CA SER A 283 -4.59 2.84 19.43
C SER A 283 -5.12 2.60 18.02
N THR A 284 -6.39 2.89 17.75
CA THR A 284 -7.00 2.78 16.42
C THR A 284 -6.30 3.69 15.41
N LEU A 285 -6.06 4.95 15.79
CA LEU A 285 -5.37 5.90 14.91
C LEU A 285 -3.91 5.54 14.66
N ARG A 286 -3.20 4.95 15.65
CA ARG A 286 -1.84 4.41 15.42
C ARG A 286 -1.86 3.30 14.37
N SER A 287 -2.73 2.30 14.50
CA SER A 287 -2.83 1.21 13.52
C SER A 287 -3.25 1.71 12.12
N TRP A 288 -4.09 2.74 12.08
CA TRP A 288 -4.46 3.42 10.85
C TRP A 288 -3.26 4.16 10.22
N GLU A 289 -2.50 4.96 10.99
CA GLU A 289 -1.29 5.65 10.50
C GLU A 289 -0.27 4.68 9.93
N ASP A 290 -0.10 3.49 10.54
CA ASP A 290 0.80 2.44 10.01
C ASP A 290 0.35 1.97 8.62
N SER A 291 -0.94 1.64 8.49
CA SER A 291 -1.50 1.11 7.23
C SER A 291 -1.56 2.20 6.16
N GLU A 292 -1.82 3.44 6.55
CA GLU A 292 -1.91 4.58 5.64
C GLU A 292 -0.52 5.01 5.15
N SER A 293 0.48 5.10 6.04
CA SER A 293 1.87 5.42 5.67
C SER A 293 2.45 4.33 4.76
N GLN A 294 2.19 3.06 5.05
CA GLN A 294 2.55 1.94 4.19
C GLN A 294 1.90 2.08 2.80
N GLY A 295 0.62 2.45 2.74
CA GLY A 295 -0.08 2.68 1.47
C GLY A 295 0.54 3.82 0.66
N GLN A 296 0.90 4.93 1.32
CA GLN A 296 1.57 6.06 0.69
C GLN A 296 2.97 5.69 0.14
N GLU A 297 3.78 4.98 0.92
CA GLU A 297 5.12 4.53 0.52
C GLU A 297 5.06 3.58 -0.69
N LEU A 298 4.14 2.60 -0.65
CA LEU A 298 3.94 1.68 -1.77
C LEU A 298 3.45 2.41 -3.03
N ALA A 299 2.54 3.38 -2.88
CA ALA A 299 2.08 4.22 -3.98
C ALA A 299 3.21 5.09 -4.55
N TYR A 300 4.09 5.63 -3.70
CA TYR A 300 5.26 6.38 -4.12
C TYR A 300 6.22 5.53 -4.96
N HIS A 301 6.39 4.25 -4.59
CA HIS A 301 7.17 3.28 -5.35
C HIS A 301 6.39 2.59 -6.48
N VAL A 302 5.21 3.10 -6.87
CA VAL A 302 4.40 2.61 -8.00
C VAL A 302 3.94 1.15 -7.81
N LYS A 303 3.92 0.66 -6.56
CA LYS A 303 3.39 -0.65 -6.17
C LYS A 303 1.89 -0.56 -5.89
N TRP A 304 1.13 -0.22 -6.93
CA TRP A 304 -0.29 0.17 -6.81
C TRP A 304 -1.18 -0.90 -6.16
N GLU A 305 -0.96 -2.19 -6.45
CA GLU A 305 -1.76 -3.28 -5.88
C GLU A 305 -1.55 -3.42 -4.37
N ASP A 306 -0.31 -3.33 -3.90
CA ASP A 306 -0.01 -3.38 -2.47
C ASP A 306 -0.48 -2.11 -1.76
N ALA A 307 -0.33 -0.95 -2.40
CA ALA A 307 -0.86 0.32 -1.90
C ALA A 307 -2.39 0.25 -1.71
N PHE A 308 -3.12 -0.32 -2.68
CA PHE A 308 -4.56 -0.53 -2.58
C PHE A 308 -4.93 -1.34 -1.33
N ARG A 309 -4.22 -2.45 -1.09
CA ARG A 309 -4.46 -3.32 0.08
C ARG A 309 -4.19 -2.60 1.40
N ALA A 310 -3.11 -1.83 1.47
CA ALA A 310 -2.77 -1.07 2.66
C ALA A 310 -3.84 -0.01 2.97
N PHE A 311 -4.33 0.71 1.95
CA PHE A 311 -5.44 1.65 2.13
C PHE A 311 -6.77 0.95 2.47
N GLN A 312 -7.07 -0.22 1.90
CA GLN A 312 -8.25 -1.00 2.28
C GLN A 312 -8.18 -1.46 3.74
N LYS A 313 -7.00 -1.89 4.21
CA LYS A 313 -6.75 -2.21 5.61
C LYS A 313 -6.95 -0.98 6.50
N ALA A 314 -6.44 0.18 6.08
CA ALA A 314 -6.66 1.44 6.79
C ALA A 314 -8.15 1.77 6.90
N LEU A 315 -8.92 1.62 5.81
CA LEU A 315 -10.36 1.86 5.80
C LEU A 315 -11.10 0.88 6.73
N HIS A 316 -10.73 -0.40 6.68
CA HIS A 316 -11.29 -1.42 7.56
C HIS A 316 -11.03 -1.14 9.05
N ILE A 317 -9.84 -0.64 9.40
CA ILE A 317 -9.52 -0.24 10.78
C ILE A 317 -10.48 0.87 11.26
N LEU A 318 -10.80 1.84 10.39
CA LEU A 318 -11.77 2.90 10.70
C LEU A 318 -13.20 2.33 10.82
N ASP A 319 -13.59 1.40 9.95
CA ASP A 319 -14.94 0.80 9.94
C ASP A 319 -15.19 -0.14 11.14
N LEU A 320 -14.16 -0.85 11.62
CA LEU A 320 -14.28 -1.71 12.81
C LEU A 320 -14.60 -0.94 14.10
N HIS A 321 -14.29 0.36 14.14
CA HIS A 321 -14.39 1.18 15.34
C HIS A 321 -15.48 2.26 15.22
N GLN A 322 -16.59 1.98 14.53
CA GLN A 322 -17.75 2.90 14.40
C GLN A 322 -18.32 3.41 15.74
N GLY A 323 -17.99 2.80 16.88
CA GLY A 323 -18.31 3.30 18.23
C GLY A 323 -17.38 4.39 18.77
N ILE A 324 -16.30 4.71 18.06
CA ILE A 324 -15.38 5.81 18.38
C ILE A 324 -15.66 6.95 17.39
N HIS A 325 -16.02 8.13 17.89
CA HIS A 325 -16.20 9.31 17.05
C HIS A 325 -14.86 9.75 16.44
N LEU A 326 -14.56 9.22 15.26
CA LEU A 326 -13.38 9.57 14.47
C LEU A 326 -13.68 10.76 13.55
N PRO A 327 -12.73 11.70 13.44
CA PRO A 327 -12.85 12.81 12.49
C PRO A 327 -13.01 12.34 11.04
N PRO A 328 -13.93 12.94 10.27
CA PRO A 328 -14.13 12.59 8.85
C PRO A 328 -12.84 12.65 8.03
N ARG A 329 -11.89 13.53 8.39
CA ARG A 329 -10.62 13.71 7.67
C ARG A 329 -9.80 12.42 7.51
N TYR A 330 -9.83 11.52 8.50
CA TYR A 330 -9.05 10.29 8.45
C TYR A 330 -9.61 9.33 7.40
N ARG A 331 -10.94 9.21 7.37
CA ARG A 331 -11.65 8.47 6.33
C ARG A 331 -11.41 9.11 4.96
N ALA A 332 -11.57 10.42 4.85
CA ALA A 332 -11.34 11.16 3.62
C ALA A 332 -9.93 10.90 3.06
N ARG A 333 -8.88 10.98 3.89
CA ARG A 333 -7.49 10.70 3.47
C ARG A 333 -7.31 9.28 2.92
N THR A 334 -7.90 8.28 3.57
CA THR A 334 -7.86 6.90 3.07
C THR A 334 -8.62 6.72 1.77
N LEU A 335 -9.80 7.33 1.64
CA LEU A 335 -10.60 7.30 0.42
C LEU A 335 -9.88 8.00 -0.74
N ILE A 336 -9.16 9.10 -0.49
CA ILE A 336 -8.30 9.76 -1.48
C ILE A 336 -7.23 8.79 -1.98
N GLY A 337 -6.55 8.07 -1.07
CA GLY A 337 -5.57 7.04 -1.41
C GLY A 337 -6.18 5.95 -2.31
N LEU A 338 -7.33 5.40 -1.94
CA LEU A 338 -8.06 4.40 -2.73
C LEU A 338 -8.48 4.93 -4.10
N GLY A 339 -9.04 6.14 -4.16
CA GLY A 339 -9.46 6.80 -5.39
C GLY A 339 -8.29 7.03 -6.35
N ASN A 340 -7.14 7.46 -5.83
CA ASN A 340 -5.91 7.63 -6.61
C ASN A 340 -5.43 6.31 -7.20
N VAL A 341 -5.42 5.24 -6.41
CA VAL A 341 -5.02 3.91 -6.89
C VAL A 341 -5.99 3.38 -7.95
N ARG A 342 -7.31 3.53 -7.73
CA ARG A 342 -8.32 3.14 -8.74
C ARG A 342 -8.16 3.91 -10.04
N ARG A 343 -7.88 5.21 -9.97
CA ARG A 343 -7.57 6.03 -11.15
C ARG A 343 -6.35 5.50 -11.90
N ARG A 344 -5.29 5.07 -11.18
CA ARG A 344 -4.09 4.47 -11.80
C ARG A 344 -4.35 3.12 -12.47
N PHE A 345 -5.41 2.42 -12.06
CA PHE A 345 -5.89 1.21 -12.73
C PHE A 345 -6.87 1.49 -13.89
N GLY A 346 -7.12 2.75 -14.25
CA GLY A 346 -8.14 3.11 -15.26
C GLY A 346 -9.58 2.90 -14.80
N ARG A 347 -9.80 2.60 -13.51
CA ARG A 347 -11.13 2.33 -12.92
C ARG A 347 -11.77 3.64 -12.47
N TYR A 348 -12.12 4.50 -13.41
CA TYR A 348 -12.54 5.88 -13.11
C TYR A 348 -13.87 5.96 -12.36
N SER A 349 -14.83 5.07 -12.61
CA SER A 349 -16.09 5.05 -11.85
C SER A 349 -15.87 4.71 -10.38
N GLU A 350 -15.06 3.70 -10.08
CA GLU A 350 -14.69 3.38 -8.68
C GLU A 350 -13.87 4.52 -8.04
N ALA A 351 -12.97 5.15 -8.79
CA ALA A 351 -12.21 6.30 -8.32
C ALA A 351 -13.15 7.49 -7.98
N HIS A 352 -14.14 7.74 -8.83
CA HIS A 352 -15.15 8.79 -8.63
C HIS A 352 -15.92 8.59 -7.33
N GLU A 353 -16.41 7.37 -7.07
CA GLU A 353 -17.14 7.03 -5.85
C GLU A 353 -16.32 7.34 -4.57
N TYR A 354 -15.05 6.89 -4.53
CA TYR A 354 -14.17 7.17 -3.40
C TYR A 354 -13.89 8.67 -3.21
N LEU A 355 -13.54 9.37 -4.30
CA LEU A 355 -13.14 10.79 -4.23
C LEU A 355 -14.32 11.72 -3.90
N VAL A 356 -15.51 11.46 -4.43
CA VAL A 356 -16.72 12.23 -4.07
C VAL A 356 -17.09 12.01 -2.61
N SER A 357 -17.01 10.76 -2.12
CA SER A 357 -17.26 10.48 -0.70
C SER A 357 -16.25 11.19 0.21
N ALA A 358 -14.98 11.31 -0.20
CA ALA A 358 -13.99 12.06 0.56
C ALA A 358 -14.26 13.58 0.60
N LEU A 359 -14.86 14.14 -0.47
CA LEU A 359 -15.04 15.59 -0.63
C LEU A 359 -16.19 16.16 0.22
N GLN A 360 -17.21 15.36 0.52
CA GLN A 360 -18.45 15.81 1.18
C GLN A 360 -18.21 16.47 2.55
N ASP A 361 -17.17 16.04 3.27
CA ASP A 361 -16.90 16.47 4.66
C ASP A 361 -15.68 17.41 4.78
N MET A 362 -15.21 18.02 3.68
CA MET A 362 -13.98 18.83 3.67
C MET A 362 -14.25 20.32 3.51
N ASP A 363 -13.77 21.11 4.47
CA ASP A 363 -13.67 22.57 4.36
C ASP A 363 -12.64 23.01 3.30
N PRO A 364 -12.74 24.25 2.78
CA PRO A 364 -11.71 24.84 1.92
C PRO A 364 -10.31 24.76 2.55
N SER A 365 -9.43 24.02 1.88
CA SER A 365 -8.09 23.70 2.36
C SER A 365 -7.22 23.23 1.18
N MET A 366 -5.90 23.19 1.37
CA MET A 366 -5.01 22.59 0.36
C MET A 366 -5.33 21.10 0.11
N GLU A 367 -5.75 20.35 1.14
CA GLU A 367 -6.20 18.96 0.98
C GLU A 367 -7.43 18.88 0.05
N ARG A 368 -8.39 19.81 0.19
CA ARG A 368 -9.53 19.93 -0.74
C ARG A 368 -9.09 20.29 -2.16
N ALA A 369 -8.11 21.19 -2.32
CA ALA A 369 -7.59 21.56 -3.63
C ALA A 369 -6.96 20.35 -4.36
N GLU A 370 -6.19 19.52 -3.65
CA GLU A 370 -5.62 18.30 -4.20
C GLU A 370 -6.71 17.30 -4.62
N LEU A 371 -7.70 17.08 -3.75
CA LEU A 371 -8.83 16.20 -4.03
C LEU A 371 -9.66 16.68 -5.24
N SER A 372 -10.04 17.96 -5.30
CA SER A 372 -10.74 18.52 -6.46
C SER A 372 -9.90 18.35 -7.73
N GLY A 373 -8.58 18.53 -7.67
CA GLY A 373 -7.69 18.25 -8.79
C GLY A 373 -7.71 16.80 -9.26
N GLU A 374 -7.70 15.83 -8.36
CA GLU A 374 -7.80 14.40 -8.73
C GLU A 374 -9.18 14.06 -9.31
N LEU A 375 -10.25 14.58 -8.71
CA LEU A 375 -11.62 14.38 -9.19
C LEU A 375 -11.82 15.02 -10.58
N GLY A 376 -11.22 16.19 -10.83
CA GLY A 376 -11.21 16.80 -12.16
C GLY A 376 -10.52 15.93 -13.21
N VAL A 377 -9.42 15.24 -12.86
CA VAL A 377 -8.76 14.28 -13.75
C VAL A 377 -9.67 13.08 -14.03
N VAL A 378 -10.33 12.55 -13.00
CA VAL A 378 -11.29 11.44 -13.15
C VAL A 378 -12.45 11.83 -14.07
N TYR A 379 -13.08 12.99 -13.85
CA TYR A 379 -14.16 13.48 -14.72
C TYR A 379 -13.70 13.67 -16.16
N ARG A 380 -12.49 14.20 -16.38
CA ARG A 380 -11.92 14.36 -17.72
C ARG A 380 -11.77 13.02 -18.45
N HIS A 381 -11.27 11.98 -17.78
CA HIS A 381 -11.16 10.63 -18.37
C HIS A 381 -12.52 9.96 -18.59
N MET A 382 -13.53 10.32 -17.79
CA MET A 382 -14.95 9.96 -18.02
C MET A 382 -15.65 10.82 -19.09
N ASN A 383 -14.90 11.69 -19.80
CA ASN A 383 -15.42 12.63 -20.80
C ASN A 383 -16.45 13.65 -20.27
N LYS A 384 -16.50 13.88 -18.95
CA LYS A 384 -17.34 14.88 -18.27
C LYS A 384 -16.58 16.20 -18.14
N LEU A 385 -16.41 16.87 -19.28
CA LEU A 385 -15.47 17.99 -19.42
C LEU A 385 -15.88 19.25 -18.63
N LEU A 386 -17.18 19.52 -18.48
CA LEU A 386 -17.65 20.70 -17.74
C LEU A 386 -17.43 20.54 -16.23
N GLU A 387 -17.72 19.36 -15.70
CA GLU A 387 -17.45 18.99 -14.31
C GLU A 387 -15.95 18.97 -14.02
N ALA A 388 -15.14 18.43 -14.94
CA ALA A 388 -13.69 18.49 -14.85
C ALA A 388 -13.18 19.94 -14.77
N LYS A 389 -13.72 20.83 -15.61
CA LYS A 389 -13.38 22.25 -15.61
C LYS A 389 -13.69 22.91 -14.27
N GLN A 390 -14.88 22.69 -13.71
CA GLN A 390 -15.29 23.24 -12.41
C GLN A 390 -14.32 22.84 -11.30
N HIS A 391 -13.94 21.58 -11.24
CA HIS A 391 -13.01 21.09 -10.21
C HIS A 391 -11.58 21.61 -10.37
N PHE A 392 -11.10 21.77 -11.60
CA PHE A 392 -9.79 22.41 -11.82
C PHE A 392 -9.82 23.92 -11.55
N GLU A 393 -10.94 24.62 -11.77
CA GLU A 393 -11.13 26.03 -11.39
C GLU A 393 -11.17 26.20 -9.87
N GLU A 394 -11.83 25.29 -9.15
CA GLU A 394 -11.81 25.24 -7.68
C GLU A 394 -10.38 25.01 -7.17
N GLN A 395 -9.67 24.00 -7.71
CA GLN A 395 -8.27 23.73 -7.36
C GLN A 395 -7.38 24.96 -7.58
N TYR A 396 -7.52 25.64 -8.73
CA TYR A 396 -6.72 26.82 -9.04
C TYR A 396 -7.03 27.98 -8.09
N THR A 397 -8.31 28.23 -7.81
CA THR A 397 -8.75 29.30 -6.90
C THR A 397 -8.19 29.11 -5.50
N ILE A 398 -8.34 27.91 -4.92
CA ILE A 398 -7.80 27.60 -3.60
C ILE A 398 -6.26 27.73 -3.63
N ALA A 399 -5.59 27.19 -4.65
CA ALA A 399 -4.14 27.31 -4.74
C ALA A 399 -3.65 28.78 -4.80
N CYS A 400 -4.40 29.67 -5.46
CA CYS A 400 -4.12 31.11 -5.45
C CYS A 400 -4.29 31.72 -4.06
N GLU A 401 -5.37 31.39 -3.35
CA GLU A 401 -5.63 31.88 -1.98
C GLU A 401 -4.50 31.49 -1.01
N PHE A 402 -3.95 30.27 -1.17
CA PHE A 402 -2.85 29.75 -0.36
C PHE A 402 -1.45 30.08 -0.92
N ASN A 403 -1.35 30.79 -2.04
CA ASN A 403 -0.10 31.07 -2.75
C ASN A 403 0.73 29.82 -3.09
N GLU A 404 0.09 28.68 -3.35
CA GLU A 404 0.76 27.40 -3.61
C GLU A 404 1.00 27.21 -5.13
N ILE A 405 2.21 27.59 -5.57
CA ILE A 405 2.57 27.64 -6.99
C ILE A 405 2.51 26.27 -7.66
N ARG A 406 2.83 25.16 -6.98
CA ARG A 406 2.85 23.83 -7.61
C ARG A 406 1.44 23.37 -7.99
N THR A 407 0.47 23.58 -7.13
CA THR A 407 -0.94 23.24 -7.32
C THR A 407 -1.56 24.14 -8.36
N MET A 408 -1.25 25.45 -8.36
CA MET A 408 -1.61 26.34 -9.47
C MET A 408 -1.09 25.83 -10.80
N CYS A 409 0.18 25.40 -10.83
CA CYS A 409 0.83 24.83 -12.00
C CYS A 409 0.08 23.59 -12.50
N ARG A 410 -0.24 22.65 -11.61
CA ARG A 410 -1.01 21.45 -11.95
C ARG A 410 -2.40 21.81 -12.51
N ALA A 411 -3.15 22.65 -11.81
CA ALA A 411 -4.53 23.00 -12.16
C ALA A 411 -4.62 23.67 -13.54
N ILE A 412 -3.76 24.67 -13.79
CA ILE A 412 -3.81 25.43 -15.05
C ILE A 412 -3.45 24.58 -16.27
N GLY A 413 -2.55 23.61 -16.11
CA GLY A 413 -2.20 22.66 -17.16
C GLY A 413 -3.35 21.71 -17.51
N ASN A 414 -4.19 21.37 -16.53
CA ASN A 414 -5.37 20.54 -16.75
C ASN A 414 -6.55 21.37 -17.31
N LEU A 415 -6.76 22.60 -16.84
CA LEU A 415 -7.71 23.54 -17.45
C LEU A 415 -7.40 23.78 -18.92
N GLY A 416 -6.12 23.96 -19.25
CA GLY A 416 -5.68 24.11 -20.63
C GLY A 416 -6.08 22.92 -21.50
N MET A 417 -5.94 21.70 -20.98
CA MET A 417 -6.34 20.49 -21.69
C MET A 417 -7.86 20.37 -21.85
N VAL A 418 -8.62 20.62 -20.78
CA VAL A 418 -10.09 20.59 -20.83
C VAL A 418 -10.64 21.62 -21.81
N ASN A 419 -10.11 22.86 -21.81
CA ASN A 419 -10.52 23.88 -22.78
C ASN A 419 -10.09 23.49 -24.21
N TYR A 420 -8.94 22.84 -24.40
CA TYR A 420 -8.60 22.30 -25.72
C TYR A 420 -9.64 21.29 -26.20
N GLN A 421 -10.03 20.31 -25.36
CA GLN A 421 -11.05 19.32 -25.70
C GLN A 421 -12.42 19.98 -25.99
N LEU A 422 -12.85 20.94 -25.17
CA LEU A 422 -14.08 21.71 -25.39
C LEU A 422 -14.05 22.50 -26.71
N SER A 423 -12.88 23.00 -27.12
CA SER A 423 -12.75 23.71 -28.40
C SER A 423 -12.97 22.79 -29.60
N GLN A 424 -12.59 21.51 -29.49
CA GLN A 424 -12.82 20.50 -30.54
C GLN A 424 -14.29 20.07 -30.61
N LEU A 425 -15.04 20.17 -29.52
CA LEU A 425 -16.47 19.82 -29.45
C LEU A 425 -17.43 20.99 -29.78
N GLY A 426 -16.92 22.08 -30.35
CA GLY A 426 -17.74 23.22 -30.79
C GLY A 426 -17.49 24.55 -30.06
N GLY A 427 -16.53 24.62 -29.14
CA GLY A 427 -16.17 25.86 -28.42
C GLY A 427 -15.47 26.93 -29.27
N GLY A 428 -15.02 26.59 -30.48
CA GLY A 428 -14.45 27.55 -31.43
C GLY A 428 -13.08 28.12 -31.04
N LYS A 429 -12.62 29.13 -31.80
CA LYS A 429 -11.25 29.67 -31.72
C LYS A 429 -10.94 30.37 -30.39
N ASP A 430 -11.94 30.95 -29.73
CA ASP A 430 -11.74 31.68 -28.47
C ASP A 430 -11.38 30.73 -27.32
N VAL A 431 -12.10 29.60 -27.22
CA VAL A 431 -11.79 28.56 -26.22
C VAL A 431 -10.41 27.94 -26.49
N LEU A 432 -10.05 27.72 -27.76
CA LEU A 432 -8.71 27.26 -28.15
C LEU A 432 -7.61 28.27 -27.76
N ASN A 433 -7.89 29.57 -27.86
CA ASN A 433 -6.97 30.62 -27.41
C ASN A 433 -6.78 30.62 -25.89
N ILE A 434 -7.85 30.41 -25.13
CA ILE A 434 -7.79 30.24 -23.67
C ILE A 434 -6.92 29.03 -23.32
N ALA A 435 -7.18 27.88 -23.95
CA ALA A 435 -6.40 26.66 -23.76
C ALA A 435 -4.90 26.89 -24.00
N THR A 436 -4.56 27.56 -25.11
CA THR A 436 -3.18 27.89 -25.45
C THR A 436 -2.52 28.75 -24.36
N ARG A 437 -3.19 29.81 -23.89
CA ARG A 437 -2.65 30.69 -22.85
C ARG A 437 -2.41 29.96 -21.53
N GLN A 438 -3.35 29.09 -21.14
CA GLN A 438 -3.24 28.29 -19.91
C GLN A 438 -2.06 27.30 -19.99
N LEU A 439 -1.84 26.66 -21.13
CA LEU A 439 -0.71 25.75 -21.32
C LEU A 439 0.64 26.50 -21.44
N ILE A 440 0.67 27.73 -21.99
CA ILE A 440 1.86 28.59 -21.93
C ILE A 440 2.19 28.94 -20.47
N LEU A 441 1.17 29.36 -19.70
CA LEU A 441 1.33 29.68 -18.28
C LEU A 441 1.82 28.45 -17.49
N ARG A 442 1.31 27.25 -17.80
CA ARG A 442 1.82 26.00 -17.23
C ARG A 442 3.33 25.84 -17.43
N VAL A 443 3.82 26.01 -18.65
CA VAL A 443 5.26 25.90 -18.97
C VAL A 443 6.07 26.96 -18.22
N GLN A 444 5.57 28.20 -18.14
CA GLN A 444 6.24 29.30 -17.42
C GLN A 444 6.35 29.02 -15.93
N LEU A 445 5.24 28.61 -15.29
CA LEU A 445 5.22 28.28 -13.86
C LEU A 445 6.13 27.07 -13.56
N ALA A 446 6.13 26.04 -14.41
CA ALA A 446 7.01 24.88 -14.24
C ALA A 446 8.49 25.28 -14.30
N ARG A 447 8.87 26.16 -15.24
CA ARG A 447 10.23 26.73 -15.30
C ARG A 447 10.57 27.55 -14.05
N GLY A 448 9.62 28.36 -13.56
CA GLY A 448 9.77 29.14 -12.34
C GLY A 448 10.02 28.28 -11.09
N ILE A 449 9.33 27.14 -10.96
CA ILE A 449 9.54 26.18 -9.87
C ILE A 449 10.97 25.60 -9.94
N LYS A 450 11.45 25.23 -11.13
CA LYS A 450 12.82 24.71 -11.30
C LYS A 450 13.87 25.74 -10.91
N SER A 451 13.70 27.01 -11.30
CA SER A 451 14.68 28.07 -11.01
C SER A 451 14.69 28.49 -9.54
N SER A 452 13.56 28.48 -8.85
CA SER A 452 13.45 28.83 -7.43
C SER A 452 14.03 27.74 -6.53
N THR A 453 13.73 26.47 -6.82
CA THR A 453 14.18 25.32 -6.01
C THR A 453 15.70 25.09 -6.11
N ALA A 454 16.34 25.53 -7.20
CA ALA A 454 17.80 25.46 -7.37
C ALA A 454 18.60 26.43 -6.46
N LEU A 455 17.90 27.34 -5.77
CA LEU A 455 18.51 28.38 -4.92
C LEU A 455 18.35 28.10 -3.41
N GLU A 456 17.57 27.09 -3.02
CA GLU A 456 17.30 26.75 -1.62
C GLU A 456 18.05 25.47 -1.20
N PRO A 457 18.66 25.41 0.00
CA PRO A 457 19.26 24.18 0.51
C PRO A 457 18.18 23.12 0.75
N ASP A 458 18.42 21.91 0.24
CA ASP A 458 17.46 20.80 0.29
C ASP A 458 17.23 20.32 1.73
N VAL A 459 16.07 20.68 2.28
CA VAL A 459 15.60 20.14 3.56
C VAL A 459 14.69 18.94 3.24
N ALA A 460 15.14 17.75 3.65
CA ALA A 460 14.40 16.50 3.63
C ALA A 460 14.03 15.92 2.23
N GLY A 461 14.79 16.21 1.17
CA GLY A 461 14.57 15.62 -0.18
C GLY A 461 13.36 16.18 -0.92
N THR A 462 12.69 17.19 -0.34
CA THR A 462 11.50 17.83 -0.91
C THR A 462 11.85 18.70 -2.13
N GLY A 463 13.06 19.27 -2.15
CA GLY A 463 13.54 20.08 -3.28
C GLY A 463 13.73 19.25 -4.55
N GLU A 464 14.33 18.06 -4.43
CA GLU A 464 14.54 17.16 -5.57
C GLU A 464 13.21 16.69 -6.19
N GLN A 465 12.23 16.34 -5.35
CA GLN A 465 10.91 15.93 -5.80
C GLN A 465 10.13 17.07 -6.50
N ASN A 466 10.28 18.30 -5.99
CA ASN A 466 9.68 19.49 -6.60
C ASN A 466 10.25 19.74 -8.00
N VAL A 467 11.57 19.64 -8.15
CA VAL A 467 12.26 19.78 -9.44
C VAL A 467 11.82 18.68 -10.41
N ARG A 468 11.78 17.42 -9.97
CA ARG A 468 11.34 16.29 -10.81
C ARG A 468 9.90 16.49 -11.30
N SER A 469 8.99 16.89 -10.41
CA SER A 469 7.60 17.19 -10.77
C SER A 469 7.53 18.31 -11.81
N ALA A 470 8.30 19.39 -11.61
CA ALA A 470 8.32 20.53 -12.51
C ALA A 470 8.88 20.18 -13.91
N ILE A 471 9.88 19.31 -14.00
CA ILE A 471 10.41 18.79 -15.26
C ILE A 471 9.32 18.04 -16.04
N THR A 472 8.64 17.08 -15.39
CA THR A 472 7.54 16.33 -16.00
C THR A 472 6.41 17.27 -16.45
N TRP A 473 6.08 18.25 -15.62
CA TRP A 473 5.04 19.23 -15.90
C TRP A 473 5.34 20.18 -17.05
N GLU A 474 6.59 20.62 -17.19
CA GLU A 474 7.02 21.40 -18.35
C GLU A 474 6.86 20.57 -19.63
N SER A 475 7.34 19.33 -19.63
CA SER A 475 7.26 18.47 -20.81
C SER A 475 5.81 18.18 -21.21
N ILE A 476 4.95 17.80 -20.25
CA ILE A 476 3.51 17.61 -20.50
C ILE A 476 2.87 18.90 -21.03
N GLY A 477 3.22 20.06 -20.48
CA GLY A 477 2.74 21.36 -20.96
C GLY A 477 3.12 21.63 -22.41
N LEU A 478 4.38 21.38 -22.78
CA LEU A 478 4.90 21.53 -24.15
C LEU A 478 4.25 20.54 -25.12
N ALA A 479 4.07 19.30 -24.71
CA ALA A 479 3.42 18.27 -25.50
C ALA A 479 1.94 18.61 -25.76
N ARG A 480 1.21 19.10 -24.74
CA ARG A 480 -0.18 19.56 -24.91
C ARG A 480 -0.27 20.87 -25.71
N LEU A 481 0.73 21.74 -25.64
CA LEU A 481 0.78 22.95 -26.49
C LEU A 481 0.82 22.61 -27.97
N SER A 482 1.52 21.53 -28.36
CA SER A 482 1.58 21.12 -29.76
C SER A 482 0.20 20.82 -30.34
N LEU A 483 -0.72 20.29 -29.52
CA LEU A 483 -2.12 20.07 -29.91
C LEU A 483 -2.83 21.38 -30.25
N CYS A 484 -2.63 22.41 -29.41
CA CYS A 484 -3.21 23.74 -29.63
C CYS A 484 -2.64 24.42 -30.87
N TYR A 485 -1.33 24.34 -31.08
CA TYR A 485 -0.68 24.88 -32.28
C TYR A 485 -1.13 24.16 -33.55
N GLY A 486 -1.21 22.82 -33.52
CA GLY A 486 -1.73 22.03 -34.63
C GLY A 486 -3.18 22.40 -34.97
N ALA A 487 -4.06 22.53 -33.97
CA ALA A 487 -5.44 22.95 -34.18
C ALA A 487 -5.58 24.40 -34.73
N LYS A 488 -4.58 25.25 -34.51
CA LYS A 488 -4.49 26.60 -35.09
C LYS A 488 -3.88 26.62 -36.50
N GLY A 489 -3.35 25.49 -36.98
CA GLY A 489 -2.58 25.40 -38.22
C GLY A 489 -1.13 25.89 -38.10
N ASP A 490 -0.64 26.17 -36.90
CA ASP A 490 0.77 26.56 -36.67
C ASP A 490 1.64 25.32 -36.47
N ILE A 491 1.89 24.63 -37.58
CA ILE A 491 2.58 23.33 -37.56
C ILE A 491 4.04 23.45 -37.10
N PHE A 492 4.70 24.58 -37.40
CA PHE A 492 6.08 24.82 -36.98
C PHE A 492 6.18 24.89 -35.45
N GLN A 493 5.30 25.65 -34.79
CA GLN A 493 5.26 25.69 -33.33
C GLN A 493 4.83 24.35 -32.72
N ALA A 494 3.95 23.60 -33.39
CA ALA A 494 3.56 22.26 -32.94
C ALA A 494 4.77 21.31 -32.88
N ILE A 495 5.59 21.27 -33.94
CA ILE A 495 6.82 20.47 -33.99
C ILE A 495 7.83 20.97 -32.95
N ALA A 496 8.09 22.28 -32.90
CA ALA A 496 9.09 22.84 -31.99
C ALA A 496 8.77 22.58 -30.51
N SER A 497 7.51 22.76 -30.11
CA SER A 497 7.05 22.54 -28.74
C SER A 497 7.12 21.07 -28.33
N SER A 498 6.54 20.17 -29.14
CA SER A 498 6.55 18.72 -28.85
C SER A 498 7.95 18.12 -28.84
N LYS A 499 8.83 18.52 -29.78
CA LYS A 499 10.24 18.12 -29.79
C LYS A 499 10.95 18.53 -28.51
N LYS A 500 10.77 19.78 -28.07
CA LYS A 500 11.34 20.28 -26.81
C LYS A 500 10.83 19.49 -25.60
N GLY A 501 9.54 19.16 -25.60
CA GLY A 501 8.95 18.30 -24.57
C GLY A 501 9.62 16.93 -24.49
N LEU A 502 9.83 16.28 -25.65
CA LEU A 502 10.50 14.99 -25.75
C LEU A 502 11.96 15.05 -25.27
N GLU A 503 12.72 16.06 -25.69
CA GLU A 503 14.12 16.29 -25.24
C GLU A 503 14.25 16.38 -23.72
N ILE A 504 13.25 16.97 -23.04
CA ILE A 504 13.22 17.07 -21.58
C ILE A 504 12.97 15.70 -20.94
N THR A 505 12.09 14.88 -21.51
CA THR A 505 11.66 13.60 -20.91
C THR A 505 12.49 12.39 -21.27
N ILE A 506 13.29 12.44 -22.34
CA ILE A 506 13.97 11.25 -22.87
C ILE A 506 14.91 10.58 -21.85
N ASN A 507 15.39 11.34 -20.87
CA ASN A 507 16.25 10.87 -19.78
C ASN A 507 15.52 10.73 -18.42
N SER A 508 14.18 10.80 -18.39
CA SER A 508 13.40 10.78 -17.14
C SER A 508 13.27 9.40 -16.49
N GLY A 509 13.60 8.33 -17.23
CA GLY A 509 13.45 6.94 -16.81
C GLY A 509 12.00 6.41 -16.82
N ASP A 510 11.01 7.26 -17.11
CA ASP A 510 9.60 6.87 -17.20
C ASP A 510 9.21 6.56 -18.65
N ALA A 511 9.17 5.27 -18.99
CA ALA A 511 8.88 4.81 -20.35
C ALA A 511 7.48 5.24 -20.84
N THR A 512 6.49 5.37 -19.95
CA THR A 512 5.13 5.80 -20.34
C THR A 512 5.11 7.28 -20.68
N VAL A 513 5.78 8.12 -19.88
CA VAL A 513 5.91 9.56 -20.18
C VAL A 513 6.70 9.78 -21.47
N ILE A 514 7.78 9.03 -21.68
CA ILE A 514 8.57 9.09 -22.93
C ILE A 514 7.70 8.71 -24.14
N ALA A 515 6.94 7.61 -24.04
CA ALA A 515 6.02 7.17 -25.08
C ALA A 515 4.97 8.24 -25.41
N MET A 516 4.36 8.87 -24.41
CA MET A 516 3.40 9.96 -24.64
C MET A 516 4.07 11.19 -25.29
N SER A 517 5.28 11.57 -24.88
CA SER A 517 6.02 12.66 -25.54
C SER A 517 6.35 12.34 -27.00
N ARG A 518 6.72 11.09 -27.29
CA ARG A 518 6.96 10.60 -28.66
C ARG A 518 5.68 10.62 -29.50
N PHE A 519 4.54 10.24 -28.93
CA PHE A 519 3.23 10.37 -29.58
C PHE A 519 3.00 11.80 -30.06
N PHE A 520 3.07 12.79 -29.16
CA PHE A 520 2.79 14.17 -29.51
C PHE A 520 3.79 14.76 -30.52
N TYR A 521 5.05 14.33 -30.50
CA TYR A 521 6.05 14.73 -31.50
C TYR A 521 5.76 14.09 -32.86
N GLY A 522 5.56 12.77 -32.91
CA GLY A 522 5.22 12.07 -34.15
C GLY A 522 3.91 12.58 -34.76
N ARG A 523 2.90 12.88 -33.95
CA ARG A 523 1.64 13.50 -34.39
C ARG A 523 1.88 14.87 -35.04
N ALA A 524 2.71 15.72 -34.44
CA ALA A 524 3.05 17.03 -35.01
C ALA A 524 3.80 16.91 -36.34
N LEU A 525 4.68 15.91 -36.47
CA LEU A 525 5.37 15.58 -37.71
C LEU A 525 4.39 15.14 -38.82
N LEU A 526 3.41 14.28 -38.50
CA LEU A 526 2.38 13.89 -39.47
C LEU A 526 1.56 15.07 -39.99
N LEU A 527 1.25 16.06 -39.12
CA LEU A 527 0.58 17.30 -39.53
C LEU A 527 1.42 18.16 -40.49
N ALA A 528 2.75 18.01 -40.51
CA ALA A 528 3.62 18.71 -41.46
C ALA A 528 3.67 18.05 -42.85
N GLY A 529 3.04 16.89 -43.01
CA GLY A 529 2.86 16.21 -44.29
C GLY A 529 3.81 15.02 -44.50
N GLU A 530 3.64 14.38 -45.66
CA GLU A 530 4.17 13.04 -45.93
C GLU A 530 5.70 12.93 -45.87
N THR A 531 6.43 14.02 -46.14
CA THR A 531 7.90 14.08 -46.03
C THR A 531 8.40 13.71 -44.62
N TYR A 532 7.62 13.97 -43.57
CA TYR A 532 7.98 13.69 -42.18
C TYR A 532 7.44 12.36 -41.66
N ARG A 533 6.72 11.58 -42.49
CA ARG A 533 6.08 10.33 -42.07
C ARG A 533 7.08 9.31 -41.54
N SER A 534 8.24 9.17 -42.17
CA SER A 534 9.27 8.23 -41.71
C SER A 534 9.79 8.57 -40.32
N GLU A 535 10.00 9.88 -40.04
CA GLU A 535 10.44 10.34 -38.72
C GLU A 535 9.33 10.14 -37.68
N ALA A 536 8.07 10.36 -38.05
CA ALA A 536 6.92 10.07 -37.18
C ALA A 536 6.82 8.58 -36.82
N MET A 537 6.99 7.68 -37.79
CA MET A 537 6.97 6.22 -37.55
C MET A 537 8.11 5.77 -36.63
N GLU A 538 9.28 6.39 -36.72
CA GLU A 538 10.38 6.14 -35.77
C GLU A 538 9.97 6.49 -34.34
N GLN A 539 9.19 7.55 -34.14
CA GLN A 539 8.68 7.89 -32.80
C GLN A 539 7.68 6.87 -32.27
N PHE A 540 6.90 6.24 -33.14
CA PHE A 540 5.85 5.30 -32.75
C PHE A 540 6.34 3.87 -32.53
N ASN A 541 7.35 3.42 -33.28
CA ASN A 541 7.75 2.01 -33.35
C ASN A 541 9.06 1.73 -32.58
N GLN A 542 9.25 2.36 -31.42
CA GLN A 542 10.41 2.10 -30.56
C GLN A 542 10.37 0.67 -30.03
N LYS A 543 11.46 -0.09 -30.23
CA LYS A 543 11.53 -1.51 -29.85
C LYS A 543 12.04 -1.69 -28.42
N GLY A 544 11.51 -2.70 -27.73
CA GLY A 544 11.99 -3.09 -26.39
C GLY A 544 11.66 -2.07 -25.29
N THR A 545 10.72 -1.17 -25.54
CA THR A 545 10.23 -0.20 -24.56
C THR A 545 8.74 0.09 -24.80
N CYS A 546 8.09 0.77 -23.86
CA CYS A 546 6.72 1.23 -24.01
C CYS A 546 6.55 2.11 -25.27
N THR A 547 5.65 1.70 -26.18
CA THR A 547 5.29 2.49 -27.36
C THR A 547 4.14 3.48 -27.05
N PRO A 548 3.93 4.52 -27.87
CA PRO A 548 2.74 5.36 -27.83
C PRO A 548 1.42 4.60 -27.73
N ALA A 549 1.24 3.54 -28.52
CA ALA A 549 0.02 2.74 -28.51
C ALA A 549 -0.19 2.06 -27.14
N MET A 550 0.88 1.49 -26.56
CA MET A 550 0.82 0.88 -25.23
C MET A 550 0.50 1.92 -24.15
N ALA A 551 1.13 3.10 -24.19
CA ALA A 551 0.89 4.16 -23.22
C ALA A 551 -0.56 4.64 -23.22
N LEU A 552 -1.16 4.82 -24.40
CA LEU A 552 -2.57 5.17 -24.56
C LEU A 552 -3.51 4.07 -24.04
N CYS A 553 -3.15 2.80 -24.24
CA CYS A 553 -3.93 1.66 -23.75
C CYS A 553 -3.89 1.48 -22.22
N ARG A 554 -2.82 1.94 -21.55
CA ARG A 554 -2.68 1.88 -20.08
C ARG A 554 -3.64 2.81 -19.35
N GLU A 555 -4.07 3.90 -19.98
CA GLU A 555 -4.98 4.89 -19.41
C GLU A 555 -6.19 5.10 -20.34
N PRO A 556 -7.10 4.12 -20.50
CA PRO A 556 -8.19 4.24 -21.48
C PRO A 556 -9.06 5.46 -21.18
N SER A 557 -9.51 6.17 -22.21
CA SER A 557 -10.48 7.26 -22.13
C SER A 557 -10.92 7.65 -23.55
N GLU A 558 -12.02 8.39 -23.70
CA GLU A 558 -12.42 8.87 -25.03
C GLU A 558 -11.34 9.71 -25.72
N GLU A 559 -10.65 10.55 -24.95
CA GLU A 559 -9.51 11.33 -25.43
C GLU A 559 -8.40 10.42 -25.99
N HIS A 560 -7.98 9.43 -25.21
CA HIS A 560 -6.92 8.52 -25.63
C HIS A 560 -7.36 7.59 -26.75
N ARG A 561 -8.65 7.20 -26.84
CA ARG A 561 -9.19 6.49 -28.00
C ARG A 561 -9.10 7.32 -29.28
N GLY A 562 -9.40 8.61 -29.21
CA GLY A 562 -9.21 9.53 -30.35
C GLY A 562 -7.75 9.58 -30.79
N TYR A 563 -6.82 9.74 -29.86
CA TYR A 563 -5.38 9.71 -30.15
C TYR A 563 -4.89 8.37 -30.68
N LEU A 564 -5.44 7.28 -30.15
CA LEU A 564 -5.11 5.93 -30.58
C LEU A 564 -5.62 5.66 -31.99
N GLN A 565 -6.81 6.16 -32.35
CA GLN A 565 -7.32 6.09 -33.73
C GLN A 565 -6.40 6.86 -34.69
N GLU A 566 -6.06 8.11 -34.38
CA GLU A 566 -5.12 8.91 -35.20
C GLU A 566 -3.77 8.19 -35.37
N LEU A 567 -3.30 7.55 -34.29
CA LEU A 567 -2.08 6.76 -34.31
C LEU A 567 -2.23 5.54 -35.23
N ILE A 568 -3.29 4.75 -35.09
CA ILE A 568 -3.56 3.55 -35.91
C ILE A 568 -3.70 3.90 -37.39
N ASP A 569 -4.37 5.00 -37.72
CA ASP A 569 -4.54 5.48 -39.09
C ASP A 569 -3.18 5.81 -39.75
N ALA A 570 -2.16 6.15 -38.95
CA ALA A 570 -0.81 6.37 -39.42
C ALA A 570 -0.04 5.06 -39.72
N GLY A 571 -0.57 3.90 -39.33
CA GLY A 571 -0.01 2.57 -39.59
C GLY A 571 1.26 2.20 -38.79
N PRO A 572 1.27 2.38 -37.45
CA PRO A 572 2.38 1.93 -36.60
C PRO A 572 2.43 0.40 -36.52
N ASP A 573 3.54 -0.10 -36.00
CA ASP A 573 3.66 -1.51 -35.61
C ASP A 573 3.00 -1.73 -34.24
N LEU A 574 1.82 -2.34 -34.25
CA LEU A 574 1.03 -2.64 -33.05
C LEU A 574 1.44 -3.96 -32.36
N ASP A 575 2.27 -4.78 -33.00
CA ASP A 575 2.74 -6.08 -32.50
C ASP A 575 4.14 -6.00 -31.85
N THR A 576 4.65 -4.78 -31.68
CA THR A 576 5.87 -4.55 -30.91
C THR A 576 5.65 -4.91 -29.44
N HIS A 577 6.69 -5.51 -28.84
CA HIS A 577 6.71 -5.92 -27.45
C HIS A 577 7.58 -4.97 -26.61
N ASP A 578 7.12 -4.61 -25.41
CA ASP A 578 7.88 -3.81 -24.46
C ASP A 578 8.91 -4.64 -23.67
N GLU A 579 9.60 -4.02 -22.70
CA GLU A 579 10.56 -4.68 -21.80
C GLU A 579 9.93 -5.82 -20.96
N HIS A 580 8.61 -5.83 -20.82
CA HIS A 580 7.83 -6.85 -20.14
C HIS A 580 7.21 -7.87 -21.11
N GLY A 581 7.49 -7.73 -22.40
CA GLY A 581 6.96 -8.55 -23.48
C GLY A 581 5.45 -8.45 -23.64
N TYR A 582 4.87 -7.28 -23.36
CA TYR A 582 3.47 -6.97 -23.63
C TYR A 582 3.35 -6.08 -24.85
N THR A 583 2.28 -6.29 -25.61
CA THR A 583 1.86 -5.50 -26.77
C THR A 583 0.86 -4.42 -26.36
N ALA A 584 0.49 -3.54 -27.30
CA ALA A 584 -0.62 -2.62 -27.09
C ALA A 584 -1.94 -3.34 -26.82
N LEU A 585 -2.16 -4.50 -27.47
CA LEU A 585 -3.36 -5.33 -27.27
C LEU A 585 -3.44 -5.88 -25.84
N ASP A 586 -2.32 -6.32 -25.27
CA ASP A 586 -2.27 -6.78 -23.88
C ASP A 586 -2.71 -5.67 -22.91
N TYR A 587 -2.17 -4.46 -23.06
CA TYR A 587 -2.55 -3.34 -22.21
C TYR A 587 -4.02 -2.92 -22.41
N ALA A 588 -4.55 -3.00 -23.63
CA ALA A 588 -5.95 -2.74 -23.91
C ALA A 588 -6.87 -3.75 -23.19
N VAL A 589 -6.51 -5.03 -23.20
CA VAL A 589 -7.25 -6.08 -22.48
C VAL A 589 -7.14 -5.90 -20.96
N PHE A 590 -5.95 -5.55 -20.46
CA PHE A 590 -5.68 -5.33 -19.02
C PHE A 590 -6.47 -4.16 -18.46
N SER A 591 -6.67 -3.11 -19.24
CA SER A 591 -7.39 -1.90 -18.80
C SER A 591 -8.90 -2.09 -18.67
N ARG A 592 -9.43 -3.23 -19.15
CA ARG A 592 -10.86 -3.61 -19.10
C ARG A 592 -11.77 -2.61 -19.84
N ASP A 593 -11.27 -1.98 -20.89
CA ASP A 593 -12.04 -1.07 -21.74
C ASP A 593 -12.31 -1.70 -23.12
N PRO A 594 -13.53 -2.20 -23.39
CA PRO A 594 -13.85 -2.88 -24.64
C PRO A 594 -13.67 -2.02 -25.89
N GLY A 595 -13.81 -0.69 -25.75
CA GLY A 595 -13.64 0.25 -26.86
C GLY A 595 -12.19 0.31 -27.33
N THR A 596 -11.24 0.48 -26.41
CA THR A 596 -9.80 0.47 -26.70
C THR A 596 -9.35 -0.91 -27.18
N GLU A 597 -9.86 -2.00 -26.60
CA GLU A 597 -9.59 -3.37 -27.07
C GLU A 597 -10.00 -3.57 -28.53
N SER A 598 -11.25 -3.20 -28.86
CA SER A 598 -11.78 -3.33 -30.22
C SER A 598 -10.98 -2.49 -31.22
N LEU A 599 -10.57 -1.28 -30.83
CA LEU A 599 -9.79 -0.37 -31.65
C LEU A 599 -8.41 -0.94 -32.01
N ILE A 600 -7.68 -1.50 -31.04
CA ILE A 600 -6.39 -2.16 -31.32
C ILE A 600 -6.58 -3.40 -32.19
N ALA A 601 -7.58 -4.23 -31.90
CA ALA A 601 -7.87 -5.43 -32.67
C ALA A 601 -8.18 -5.11 -34.14
N GLU A 602 -8.96 -4.07 -34.41
CA GLU A 602 -9.23 -3.59 -35.77
C GLU A 602 -7.97 -3.05 -36.45
N GLY A 603 -7.14 -2.29 -35.73
CA GLY A 603 -5.85 -1.81 -36.23
C GLY A 603 -4.91 -2.94 -36.66
N LEU A 604 -4.78 -3.98 -35.82
CA LEU A 604 -4.00 -5.18 -36.13
C LEU A 604 -4.55 -5.92 -37.35
N ARG A 605 -5.88 -6.13 -37.38
CA ARG A 605 -6.58 -6.77 -38.51
C ARG A 605 -6.29 -6.04 -39.82
N ASN A 606 -6.43 -4.72 -39.84
CA ASN A 606 -6.18 -3.89 -41.01
C ASN A 606 -4.72 -3.97 -41.46
N SER A 607 -3.76 -3.97 -40.53
CA SER A 607 -2.33 -4.16 -40.81
C SER A 607 -2.04 -5.50 -41.49
N PHE A 608 -2.65 -6.58 -41.00
CA PHE A 608 -2.50 -7.93 -41.58
C PHE A 608 -3.12 -8.03 -42.98
N LEU A 609 -4.29 -7.43 -43.18
CA LEU A 609 -4.94 -7.37 -44.50
C LEU A 609 -4.09 -6.58 -45.51
N LEU A 610 -3.52 -5.44 -45.11
CA LEU A 610 -2.59 -4.65 -45.94
C LEU A 610 -1.33 -5.45 -46.29
N SER A 611 -0.86 -6.29 -45.36
CA SER A 611 0.27 -7.21 -45.55
C SER A 611 -0.09 -8.49 -46.34
N LYS A 612 -1.33 -8.59 -46.85
CA LYS A 612 -1.87 -9.73 -47.62
C LYS A 612 -1.83 -11.07 -46.87
N ILE A 613 -1.99 -11.04 -45.55
CA ILE A 613 -2.10 -12.23 -44.71
C ILE A 613 -3.56 -12.73 -44.76
N GLY A 614 -3.79 -13.89 -45.39
CA GLY A 614 -5.13 -14.39 -45.73
C GLY A 614 -5.99 -14.86 -44.55
N ASN A 615 -5.42 -14.98 -43.34
CA ASN A 615 -6.08 -15.45 -42.11
C ASN A 615 -6.09 -14.38 -41.00
N ALA A 616 -6.12 -13.09 -41.35
CA ALA A 616 -6.05 -11.97 -40.41
C ALA A 616 -7.06 -12.07 -39.24
N ASP A 617 -8.31 -12.44 -39.52
CA ASP A 617 -9.35 -12.58 -38.49
C ASP A 617 -9.03 -13.66 -37.45
N SER A 618 -8.51 -14.81 -37.91
CA SER A 618 -8.09 -15.90 -37.03
C SER A 618 -6.92 -15.49 -36.14
N LEU A 619 -5.91 -14.83 -36.73
CA LEU A 619 -4.72 -14.38 -35.99
C LEU A 619 -5.07 -13.39 -34.89
N VAL A 620 -5.91 -12.40 -35.19
CA VAL A 620 -6.35 -11.41 -34.17
C VAL A 620 -7.16 -12.10 -33.07
N SER A 621 -8.01 -13.06 -33.42
CA SER A 621 -8.76 -13.86 -32.44
C SER A 621 -7.83 -14.67 -31.51
N ASP A 622 -6.78 -15.27 -32.06
CA ASP A 622 -5.78 -16.01 -31.29
C ASP A 622 -5.01 -15.07 -30.35
N MET A 623 -4.55 -13.92 -30.86
CA MET A 623 -3.87 -12.89 -30.06
C MET A 623 -4.75 -12.36 -28.91
N LEU A 624 -6.04 -12.10 -29.18
CA LEU A 624 -7.01 -11.68 -28.17
C LEU A 624 -7.19 -12.75 -27.09
N THR A 625 -7.32 -14.01 -27.51
CA THR A 625 -7.44 -15.15 -26.60
C THR A 625 -6.23 -15.22 -25.67
N GLU A 626 -5.02 -15.13 -26.22
CA GLU A 626 -3.80 -15.12 -25.42
C GLU A 626 -3.70 -13.93 -24.47
N ALA A 627 -4.06 -12.72 -24.92
CA ALA A 627 -4.05 -11.52 -24.07
C ALA A 627 -5.02 -11.67 -22.88
N HIS A 628 -6.19 -12.25 -23.10
CA HIS A 628 -7.16 -12.57 -22.04
C HIS A 628 -6.64 -13.63 -21.07
N VAL A 629 -5.96 -14.67 -21.57
CA VAL A 629 -5.31 -15.67 -20.72
C VAL A 629 -4.21 -15.03 -19.88
N ARG A 630 -3.36 -14.17 -20.46
CA ARG A 630 -2.32 -13.42 -19.74
C ARG A 630 -2.92 -12.54 -18.64
N LYS A 631 -4.03 -11.85 -18.93
CA LYS A 631 -4.78 -11.08 -17.93
C LYS A 631 -5.30 -11.98 -16.81
N GLY A 632 -5.89 -13.12 -17.17
CA GLY A 632 -6.40 -14.10 -16.22
C GLY A 632 -5.33 -14.61 -15.26
N TYR A 633 -4.15 -14.98 -15.77
CA TYR A 633 -3.00 -15.33 -14.93
C TYR A 633 -2.62 -14.21 -13.97
N ARG A 634 -2.51 -12.97 -14.46
CA ARG A 634 -2.16 -11.82 -13.63
C ARG A 634 -3.17 -11.63 -12.50
N GLU A 635 -4.46 -11.59 -12.82
CA GLU A 635 -5.52 -11.38 -11.83
C GLU A 635 -5.61 -12.53 -10.82
N ILE A 636 -5.54 -13.78 -11.27
CA ILE A 636 -5.64 -14.93 -10.38
C ILE A 636 -4.40 -15.02 -9.47
N LEU A 637 -3.19 -14.94 -10.04
CA LEU A 637 -1.95 -15.03 -9.26
C LEU A 637 -1.80 -13.86 -8.29
N GLN A 638 -1.97 -12.63 -8.77
CA GLN A 638 -1.66 -11.43 -7.99
C GLN A 638 -2.85 -10.99 -7.12
N GLU A 639 -4.07 -10.97 -7.65
CA GLU A 639 -5.23 -10.46 -6.91
C GLU A 639 -5.89 -11.53 -6.02
N SER A 640 -5.80 -12.82 -6.38
CA SER A 640 -6.49 -13.91 -5.67
C SER A 640 -5.55 -14.78 -4.82
N LEU A 641 -4.55 -15.42 -5.44
CA LEU A 641 -3.72 -16.46 -4.79
C LEU A 641 -2.64 -15.87 -3.87
N ARG A 642 -1.91 -14.84 -4.30
CA ARG A 642 -0.85 -14.20 -3.49
C ARG A 642 -1.35 -13.72 -2.12
N PRO A 643 -2.50 -13.01 -1.99
CA PRO A 643 -3.03 -12.64 -0.68
C PRO A 643 -3.34 -13.84 0.22
N ALA A 644 -3.83 -14.95 -0.34
CA ALA A 644 -4.07 -16.18 0.42
C ALA A 644 -2.75 -16.81 0.90
N LEU A 645 -1.72 -16.82 0.05
CA LEU A 645 -0.37 -17.30 0.41
C LEU A 645 0.28 -16.48 1.55
N LEU A 646 0.04 -15.17 1.60
CA LEU A 646 0.58 -14.28 2.65
C LEU A 646 -0.16 -14.43 3.99
N ARG A 647 -1.50 -14.55 3.98
CA ARG A 647 -2.30 -14.67 5.22
C ARG A 647 -2.05 -15.98 5.97
N THR A 648 -1.76 -17.03 5.24
CA THR A 648 -1.60 -18.40 5.77
C THR A 648 -0.27 -18.65 6.47
N GLN A 649 0.59 -17.63 6.67
CA GLN A 649 1.80 -17.78 7.51
C GLN A 649 1.47 -18.15 8.97
N ASN A 650 0.22 -17.93 9.42
CA ASN A 650 -0.24 -18.22 10.80
C ASN A 650 -1.30 -19.34 10.91
N LEU A 651 -1.72 -19.97 9.80
CA LEU A 651 -2.79 -20.98 9.78
C LEU A 651 -2.36 -22.28 9.08
N SER A 652 -2.79 -23.42 9.60
CA SER A 652 -2.48 -24.75 9.08
C SER A 652 -3.33 -25.11 7.86
N GLY A 653 -2.80 -24.94 6.65
CA GLY A 653 -3.31 -25.60 5.42
C GLY A 653 -3.38 -24.75 4.15
N PHE A 654 -3.53 -25.39 2.99
CA PHE A 654 -3.70 -24.76 1.66
C PHE A 654 -5.16 -24.45 1.28
N SER A 655 -6.11 -24.69 2.19
CA SER A 655 -7.55 -24.51 1.96
C SER A 655 -7.92 -23.10 1.49
N GLU A 656 -7.35 -22.05 2.08
CA GLU A 656 -7.61 -20.66 1.68
C GLU A 656 -7.10 -20.36 0.27
N VAL A 657 -5.97 -20.95 -0.14
CA VAL A 657 -5.41 -20.76 -1.49
C VAL A 657 -6.33 -21.41 -2.52
N ARG A 658 -6.81 -22.63 -2.22
CA ARG A 658 -7.76 -23.36 -3.07
C ARG A 658 -9.12 -22.65 -3.15
N ALA A 659 -9.63 -22.12 -2.03
CA ALA A 659 -10.85 -21.33 -1.99
C ALA A 659 -10.71 -20.04 -2.81
N ALA A 660 -9.61 -19.30 -2.66
CA ALA A 660 -9.36 -18.08 -3.42
C ALA A 660 -9.31 -18.33 -4.93
N TYR A 661 -8.75 -19.47 -5.37
CA TYR A 661 -8.79 -19.87 -6.77
C TYR A 661 -10.21 -20.17 -7.25
N ALA A 662 -10.93 -21.01 -6.52
CA ALA A 662 -12.29 -21.41 -6.84
C ALA A 662 -13.23 -20.20 -6.92
N ASP A 663 -13.15 -19.27 -5.95
CA ASP A 663 -13.94 -18.03 -5.92
C ASP A 663 -13.60 -17.13 -7.11
N SER A 664 -12.32 -17.04 -7.50
CA SER A 664 -11.89 -16.26 -8.66
C SER A 664 -12.52 -16.77 -9.96
N LEU A 665 -12.56 -18.10 -10.16
CA LEU A 665 -13.25 -18.71 -11.30
C LEU A 665 -14.77 -18.55 -11.20
N ALA A 666 -15.36 -18.75 -10.02
CA ALA A 666 -16.81 -18.62 -9.81
C ALA A 666 -17.32 -17.20 -10.11
N SER A 667 -16.52 -16.18 -9.82
CA SER A 667 -16.88 -14.77 -10.00
C SER A 667 -16.85 -14.27 -11.46
N ASP A 668 -16.22 -15.00 -12.39
CA ASP A 668 -16.03 -14.58 -13.78
C ASP A 668 -16.20 -15.76 -14.76
N PRO A 669 -17.34 -15.84 -15.47
CA PRO A 669 -17.58 -16.88 -16.47
C PRO A 669 -16.52 -16.96 -17.57
N LYS A 670 -15.87 -15.84 -17.94
CA LYS A 670 -14.78 -15.88 -18.92
C LYS A 670 -13.58 -16.64 -18.38
N LYS A 671 -13.25 -16.47 -17.09
CA LYS A 671 -12.16 -17.25 -16.46
C LYS A 671 -12.45 -18.74 -16.44
N GLN A 672 -13.70 -19.16 -16.25
CA GLN A 672 -14.08 -20.57 -16.29
C GLN A 672 -13.87 -21.22 -17.67
N THR A 673 -13.97 -20.43 -18.74
CA THR A 673 -13.66 -20.93 -20.10
C THR A 673 -12.16 -21.04 -20.37
N MET A 674 -11.35 -20.19 -19.74
CA MET A 674 -9.90 -20.15 -19.92
C MET A 674 -9.17 -21.10 -18.97
N PHE A 675 -9.65 -21.27 -17.74
CA PHE A 675 -9.00 -22.05 -16.70
C PHE A 675 -9.95 -23.10 -16.13
N ASP A 676 -9.43 -24.30 -15.96
CA ASP A 676 -10.13 -25.45 -15.39
C ASP A 676 -10.09 -25.42 -13.86
N GLN A 677 -11.06 -26.08 -13.23
CA GLN A 677 -11.08 -26.21 -11.78
C GLN A 677 -9.95 -27.14 -11.29
N LEU A 678 -9.55 -26.97 -10.02
CA LEU A 678 -8.61 -27.89 -9.38
C LEU A 678 -9.25 -29.28 -9.25
N LYS A 679 -8.72 -30.26 -9.98
CA LYS A 679 -9.12 -31.67 -9.92
C LYS A 679 -8.02 -32.51 -9.30
N PHE A 680 -8.35 -33.65 -8.70
CA PHE A 680 -7.36 -34.60 -8.21
C PHE A 680 -7.92 -36.02 -8.19
N VAL A 681 -7.03 -37.01 -8.19
CA VAL A 681 -7.36 -38.42 -7.97
C VAL A 681 -7.04 -38.78 -6.51
N PRO A 682 -8.01 -39.24 -5.70
CA PRO A 682 -7.75 -39.74 -4.36
C PRO A 682 -6.71 -40.86 -4.39
N TYR A 683 -5.77 -40.87 -3.44
CA TYR A 683 -4.71 -41.87 -3.36
C TYR A 683 -5.25 -43.31 -3.40
N ARG A 684 -6.34 -43.58 -2.65
CA ARG A 684 -7.05 -44.87 -2.66
C ARG A 684 -7.50 -45.30 -4.06
N ASP A 685 -8.07 -44.38 -4.83
CA ASP A 685 -8.63 -44.68 -6.14
C ASP A 685 -7.50 -44.82 -7.18
N PHE A 686 -6.40 -44.07 -7.03
CA PHE A 686 -5.18 -44.25 -7.82
C PHE A 686 -4.56 -45.64 -7.62
N VAL A 687 -4.42 -46.11 -6.38
CA VAL A 687 -3.90 -47.46 -6.06
C VAL A 687 -4.80 -48.55 -6.65
N ARG A 688 -6.12 -48.35 -6.60
CA ARG A 688 -7.10 -49.30 -7.18
C ARG A 688 -7.07 -49.34 -8.70
N ALA A 689 -6.69 -48.25 -9.37
CA ALA A 689 -6.68 -48.18 -10.82
C ALA A 689 -5.63 -49.11 -11.46
N GLN A 690 -4.52 -49.39 -10.78
CA GLN A 690 -3.42 -50.26 -11.25
C GLN A 690 -2.76 -49.84 -12.57
N ARG A 691 -3.07 -48.64 -13.07
CA ARG A 691 -2.50 -47.96 -14.22
C ARG A 691 -2.68 -46.46 -14.03
N LEU A 692 -2.02 -45.62 -14.85
CA LEU A 692 -2.33 -44.19 -14.87
C LEU A 692 -3.78 -43.97 -15.34
N PRO A 693 -4.63 -43.29 -14.53
CA PRO A 693 -5.98 -42.92 -14.94
C PRO A 693 -5.96 -41.87 -16.06
N ARG A 694 -6.83 -42.02 -17.04
CA ARG A 694 -7.17 -41.00 -18.03
C ARG A 694 -8.33 -40.16 -17.50
N SER A 695 -8.44 -38.89 -17.89
CA SER A 695 -9.56 -38.03 -17.48
C SER A 695 -10.95 -38.58 -17.81
N SER A 696 -11.10 -39.41 -18.84
CA SER A 696 -12.36 -40.09 -19.17
C SER A 696 -12.71 -41.26 -18.25
N ASP A 697 -11.82 -41.70 -17.36
CA ASP A 697 -12.09 -42.80 -16.42
C ASP A 697 -13.01 -42.38 -15.26
N GLY A 698 -13.27 -41.09 -15.08
CA GLY A 698 -14.16 -40.58 -14.02
C GLY A 698 -13.58 -40.71 -12.61
N LEU A 699 -12.25 -40.86 -12.48
CA LEU A 699 -11.55 -41.01 -11.20
C LEU A 699 -11.01 -39.67 -10.62
N ALA A 700 -11.14 -38.58 -11.37
CA ALA A 700 -10.73 -37.25 -10.92
C ALA A 700 -11.92 -36.47 -10.33
N TYR A 701 -11.73 -35.87 -9.17
CA TYR A 701 -12.75 -35.13 -8.43
C TYR A 701 -12.38 -33.66 -8.36
N CYS A 702 -13.37 -32.77 -8.49
CA CYS A 702 -13.16 -31.33 -8.31
C CYS A 702 -13.05 -30.99 -6.82
N GLN A 703 -11.98 -30.26 -6.47
CA GLN A 703 -11.83 -29.61 -5.19
C GLN A 703 -12.70 -28.33 -5.21
N SER A 704 -13.87 -28.37 -4.57
CA SER A 704 -14.79 -27.24 -4.47
C SER A 704 -15.15 -26.92 -3.01
N THR A 705 -15.71 -25.74 -2.77
CA THR A 705 -16.26 -25.34 -1.47
C THR A 705 -17.51 -26.13 -1.07
N GLU A 706 -18.18 -26.78 -2.03
CA GLU A 706 -19.41 -27.57 -1.84
C GLU A 706 -19.16 -29.09 -1.88
N THR A 707 -17.92 -29.53 -2.08
CA THR A 707 -17.60 -30.97 -2.11
C THR A 707 -18.00 -31.58 -0.77
N SER A 708 -18.84 -32.62 -0.78
CA SER A 708 -19.20 -33.35 0.44
C SER A 708 -17.93 -33.66 1.23
N GLN A 709 -17.89 -33.30 2.51
CA GLN A 709 -16.67 -33.40 3.34
C GLN A 709 -15.95 -34.74 3.23
N GLN A 710 -16.64 -35.82 2.87
CA GLN A 710 -16.09 -37.17 2.64
C GLN A 710 -15.05 -37.29 1.52
N ASN A 711 -15.10 -36.47 0.46
CA ASN A 711 -14.25 -36.65 -0.74
C ASN A 711 -13.24 -35.51 -0.97
N ALA A 712 -13.13 -34.53 -0.07
CA ALA A 712 -12.15 -33.45 -0.21
C ALA A 712 -10.73 -33.93 0.15
N ALA A 713 -9.71 -33.50 -0.59
CA ALA A 713 -8.33 -33.72 -0.19
C ALA A 713 -7.85 -32.63 0.77
N ASP A 714 -7.23 -33.02 1.88
CA ASP A 714 -6.56 -32.09 2.78
C ASP A 714 -5.16 -31.78 2.26
N PHE A 715 -4.48 -32.80 1.72
CA PHE A 715 -3.13 -32.70 1.16
C PHE A 715 -3.11 -33.08 -0.32
N LEU A 716 -2.46 -32.26 -1.15
CA LEU A 716 -2.36 -32.48 -2.60
C LEU A 716 -0.89 -32.58 -3.05
N ILE A 717 -0.60 -33.62 -3.83
CA ILE A 717 0.70 -33.83 -4.46
C ILE A 717 0.58 -33.62 -5.97
N PHE A 718 1.36 -32.68 -6.51
CA PHE A 718 1.54 -32.48 -7.94
C PHE A 718 2.65 -33.39 -8.47
N PHE A 719 2.36 -34.23 -9.45
CA PHE A 719 3.38 -34.98 -10.18
C PHE A 719 3.86 -34.21 -11.41
N SER A 720 5.16 -33.93 -11.44
CA SER A 720 5.86 -33.44 -12.63
C SER A 720 6.65 -34.57 -13.26
N TYR A 721 6.34 -34.91 -14.51
CA TYR A 721 6.91 -36.10 -15.17
C TYR A 721 6.87 -35.99 -16.70
N ARG A 722 7.64 -36.82 -17.39
CA ARG A 722 7.62 -36.93 -18.86
C ARG A 722 6.70 -38.06 -19.31
N TRP A 723 6.08 -37.88 -20.47
CA TRP A 723 5.40 -38.98 -21.15
C TRP A 723 6.46 -39.84 -21.84
N ILE A 724 6.47 -41.15 -21.57
CA ILE A 724 7.55 -42.06 -21.99
C ILE A 724 7.18 -42.98 -23.16
N ASN A 725 5.94 -42.96 -23.63
CA ASN A 725 5.45 -43.87 -24.67
C ASN A 725 5.05 -43.10 -25.95
N GLU A 726 5.81 -43.33 -27.02
CA GLU A 726 5.51 -42.85 -28.38
C GLU A 726 5.12 -44.06 -29.24
N ARG A 727 3.82 -44.24 -29.51
CA ARG A 727 3.40 -45.23 -30.51
C ARG A 727 3.58 -44.64 -31.91
N SER A 728 4.45 -45.26 -32.70
CA SER A 728 4.60 -44.99 -34.14
C SER A 728 3.80 -46.02 -34.94
N ASP A 729 2.60 -45.66 -35.34
CA ASP A 729 1.67 -46.51 -36.07
C ASP A 729 1.90 -46.44 -37.59
N GLY A 730 3.14 -46.70 -38.05
CA GLY A 730 3.48 -47.05 -39.45
C GLY A 730 3.12 -46.06 -40.57
N HIS A 731 2.41 -44.99 -40.25
CA HIS A 731 2.03 -43.86 -41.08
C HIS A 731 2.54 -42.59 -40.36
N ASN A 732 2.98 -41.59 -41.12
CA ASN A 732 3.80 -40.47 -40.66
C ASN A 732 3.14 -39.46 -39.68
N GLU A 733 2.26 -39.89 -38.76
CA GLU A 733 1.82 -39.07 -37.63
C GLU A 733 1.68 -39.95 -36.36
N PRO A 734 2.22 -39.54 -35.19
CA PRO A 734 2.09 -40.29 -33.95
C PRO A 734 0.67 -40.11 -33.38
N THR A 735 -0.22 -41.08 -33.55
CA THR A 735 -1.65 -40.84 -33.29
C THR A 735 -2.11 -41.04 -31.85
N HIS A 736 -1.35 -41.69 -30.95
CA HIS A 736 -1.73 -41.78 -29.54
C HIS A 736 -0.52 -41.79 -28.60
N LYS A 737 -0.09 -40.60 -28.13
CA LYS A 737 0.85 -40.49 -27.01
C LYS A 737 0.12 -40.88 -25.73
N THR A 738 0.68 -41.79 -24.94
CA THR A 738 0.22 -42.06 -23.58
C THR A 738 1.36 -41.74 -22.62
N PRO A 739 1.07 -41.30 -21.39
CA PRO A 739 2.11 -40.99 -20.43
C PRO A 739 2.95 -42.19 -20.02
N ASP A 740 2.41 -43.41 -20.16
CA ASP A 740 2.97 -44.64 -19.62
C ASP A 740 3.21 -45.70 -20.71
N ASP A 741 4.13 -46.62 -20.45
CA ASP A 741 4.39 -47.76 -21.31
C ASP A 741 3.45 -48.95 -21.01
N ASP A 742 3.51 -49.99 -21.85
CA ASP A 742 2.71 -51.21 -21.67
C ASP A 742 3.09 -51.98 -20.38
N GLN A 743 4.18 -51.59 -19.70
CA GLN A 743 4.59 -52.16 -18.41
C GLN A 743 4.09 -51.34 -17.21
N HIS A 744 3.43 -50.20 -17.42
CA HIS A 744 3.01 -49.27 -16.37
C HIS A 744 4.18 -48.73 -15.53
N THR A 745 5.30 -48.43 -16.19
CA THR A 745 6.52 -47.92 -15.54
C THR A 745 6.28 -46.60 -14.79
N GLN A 746 5.59 -45.62 -15.38
CA GLN A 746 5.32 -44.34 -14.72
C GLN A 746 4.34 -44.48 -13.56
N TYR A 747 3.27 -45.27 -13.71
CA TYR A 747 2.37 -45.59 -12.61
C TYR A 747 3.13 -46.18 -11.41
N ARG A 748 3.99 -47.17 -11.65
CA ARG A 748 4.80 -47.79 -10.59
C ARG A 748 5.79 -46.81 -9.95
N ARG A 749 6.41 -45.93 -10.75
CA ARG A 749 7.28 -44.86 -10.23
C ARG A 749 6.53 -43.90 -9.31
N MET A 750 5.34 -43.45 -9.71
CA MET A 750 4.49 -42.58 -8.88
C MET A 750 4.07 -43.28 -7.59
N LEU A 751 3.70 -44.56 -7.65
CA LEU A 751 3.32 -45.34 -6.47
C LEU A 751 4.48 -45.44 -5.46
N ILE A 752 5.68 -45.80 -5.92
CA ILE A 752 6.89 -45.88 -5.07
C ILE A 752 7.19 -44.51 -4.45
N ALA A 753 7.06 -43.42 -5.21
CA ALA A 753 7.26 -42.07 -4.69
C ALA A 753 6.23 -41.74 -3.59
N LEU A 754 4.95 -42.05 -3.80
CA LEU A 754 3.90 -41.79 -2.81
C LEU A 754 4.12 -42.57 -1.52
N GLU A 755 4.44 -43.86 -1.63
CA GLU A 755 4.74 -44.71 -0.47
C GLU A 755 5.93 -44.17 0.33
N GLU A 756 7.01 -43.79 -0.35
CA GLU A 756 8.17 -43.22 0.31
C GLU A 756 7.87 -41.85 0.93
N PHE A 757 7.06 -41.03 0.26
CA PHE A 757 6.62 -39.73 0.77
C PHE A 757 5.81 -39.88 2.06
N LEU A 758 4.85 -40.81 2.10
CA LEU A 758 4.03 -41.09 3.28
C LEU A 758 4.88 -41.62 4.46
N ILE A 759 5.91 -42.41 4.19
CA ILE A 759 6.87 -42.84 5.21
C ILE A 759 7.64 -41.65 5.80
N LYS A 760 8.06 -40.68 4.97
CA LYS A 760 8.76 -39.47 5.42
C LYS A 760 7.83 -38.48 6.12
N HIS A 761 6.54 -38.47 5.78
CA HIS A 761 5.53 -37.53 6.29
C HIS A 761 4.35 -38.25 6.96
N PRO A 762 4.56 -38.87 8.14
CA PRO A 762 3.53 -39.68 8.82
C PRO A 762 2.31 -38.86 9.31
N HIS A 763 2.37 -37.54 9.24
CA HIS A 763 1.26 -36.64 9.55
C HIS A 763 0.27 -36.47 8.38
N VAL A 764 0.62 -36.92 7.17
CA VAL A 764 -0.26 -36.86 6.00
C VAL A 764 -1.18 -38.08 6.00
N ASP A 765 -2.49 -37.83 6.11
CA ASP A 765 -3.51 -38.88 6.05
C ASP A 765 -3.71 -39.37 4.61
N SER A 766 -3.42 -40.66 4.37
CA SER A 766 -3.54 -41.28 3.05
C SER A 766 -4.98 -41.35 2.53
N GLU A 767 -6.00 -41.36 3.40
CA GLU A 767 -7.41 -41.31 2.97
C GLU A 767 -7.85 -39.91 2.53
N ARG A 768 -7.06 -38.88 2.91
CA ARG A 768 -7.29 -37.47 2.58
C ARG A 768 -6.23 -36.92 1.63
N LEU A 769 -5.42 -37.79 1.05
CA LEU A 769 -4.39 -37.47 0.07
C LEU A 769 -4.96 -37.49 -1.34
N GLY A 770 -4.82 -36.38 -2.06
CA GLY A 770 -5.13 -36.29 -3.48
C GLY A 770 -3.88 -36.14 -4.34
N ILE A 771 -3.96 -36.66 -5.55
CA ILE A 771 -2.87 -36.67 -6.52
C ILE A 771 -3.31 -35.86 -7.74
N TRP A 772 -2.52 -34.87 -8.12
CA TRP A 772 -2.68 -34.16 -9.36
C TRP A 772 -1.68 -34.70 -10.40
N MET A 773 -2.21 -35.13 -11.55
CA MET A 773 -1.43 -35.48 -12.75
C MET A 773 -2.21 -35.07 -13.99
N ASP A 774 -1.52 -34.57 -15.00
CA ASP A 774 -2.10 -34.03 -16.23
C ASP A 774 -3.04 -35.03 -16.94
N PHE A 775 -2.65 -36.30 -17.09
CA PHE A 775 -3.42 -37.29 -17.83
C PHE A 775 -4.80 -37.59 -17.23
N ALA A 776 -4.92 -37.52 -15.89
CA ALA A 776 -6.16 -37.75 -15.17
C ALA A 776 -6.95 -36.46 -14.92
N CYS A 777 -6.26 -35.36 -14.64
CA CYS A 777 -6.87 -34.12 -14.15
C CYS A 777 -7.15 -33.11 -15.28
N VAL A 778 -6.50 -33.23 -16.43
CA VAL A 778 -6.78 -32.44 -17.64
C VAL A 778 -7.63 -33.26 -18.60
N ASN A 779 -8.70 -32.65 -19.13
CA ASN A 779 -9.52 -33.26 -20.17
C ASN A 779 -8.65 -33.57 -21.40
N GLN A 780 -8.37 -34.85 -21.68
CA GLN A 780 -7.45 -35.23 -22.75
C GLN A 780 -8.11 -35.11 -24.14
N ASP A 781 -9.43 -34.97 -24.19
CA ASP A 781 -10.19 -34.74 -25.42
C ASP A 781 -10.31 -33.24 -25.74
N ASP A 782 -10.12 -32.37 -24.75
CA ASP A 782 -10.06 -30.89 -24.88
C ASP A 782 -9.13 -30.29 -23.80
N PRO A 783 -7.80 -30.28 -24.03
CA PRO A 783 -6.82 -30.05 -22.97
C PRO A 783 -6.56 -28.57 -22.66
N MET A 784 -7.07 -27.64 -23.46
CA MET A 784 -6.57 -26.26 -23.47
C MET A 784 -6.71 -25.55 -22.12
N SER A 785 -7.90 -25.59 -21.50
CA SER A 785 -8.14 -24.92 -20.21
C SER A 785 -7.35 -25.58 -19.07
N GLY A 786 -7.21 -26.91 -19.08
CA GLY A 786 -6.41 -27.64 -18.10
C GLY A 786 -4.91 -27.35 -18.23
N VAL A 787 -4.38 -27.29 -19.45
CA VAL A 787 -2.99 -26.89 -19.73
C VAL A 787 -2.73 -25.44 -19.32
N GLN A 788 -3.69 -24.54 -19.55
CA GLN A 788 -3.61 -23.16 -19.07
C GLN A 788 -3.71 -23.05 -17.55
N SER A 789 -4.18 -24.07 -16.85
CA SER A 789 -4.33 -24.03 -15.39
C SER A 789 -3.12 -24.57 -14.64
N LEU A 790 -2.22 -25.32 -15.30
CA LEU A 790 -1.05 -25.96 -14.66
C LEU A 790 -0.29 -25.04 -13.70
N PRO A 791 0.08 -23.80 -14.09
CA PRO A 791 0.80 -22.90 -13.20
C PRO A 791 0.01 -22.55 -11.93
N LEU A 792 -1.31 -22.41 -12.06
CA LEU A 792 -2.23 -22.06 -10.98
C LEU A 792 -2.51 -23.26 -10.07
N ILE A 793 -2.48 -24.47 -10.62
CA ILE A 793 -2.60 -25.72 -9.85
C ILE A 793 -1.38 -25.93 -8.95
N ILE A 794 -0.16 -25.72 -9.45
CA ILE A 794 1.07 -25.92 -8.67
C ILE A 794 1.05 -25.06 -7.39
N VAL A 795 0.55 -23.83 -7.50
CA VAL A 795 0.42 -22.91 -6.35
C VAL A 795 -0.51 -23.47 -5.27
N GLN A 796 -1.51 -24.26 -5.65
CA GLN A 796 -2.54 -24.83 -4.78
C GLN A 796 -2.15 -26.18 -4.14
N CYS A 797 -1.13 -26.86 -4.67
CA CYS A 797 -0.64 -28.14 -4.16
C CYS A 797 0.33 -27.95 -3.00
N ASP A 798 0.29 -28.86 -2.03
CA ASP A 798 1.13 -28.84 -0.83
C ASP A 798 2.56 -29.30 -1.15
N ALA A 799 2.68 -30.28 -2.07
CA ALA A 799 3.96 -30.81 -2.50
C ALA A 799 4.01 -31.01 -4.01
N MET A 800 5.22 -30.94 -4.56
CA MET A 800 5.54 -31.37 -5.92
C MET A 800 6.54 -32.53 -5.87
N ILE A 801 6.28 -33.58 -6.65
CA ILE A 801 7.22 -34.68 -6.88
C ILE A 801 7.62 -34.70 -8.36
N SER A 802 8.91 -34.48 -8.61
CA SER A 802 9.52 -34.53 -9.93
C SER A 802 10.08 -35.93 -10.21
N LEU A 803 9.57 -36.61 -11.24
CA LEU A 803 10.10 -37.90 -11.70
C LEU A 803 11.26 -37.66 -12.66
N VAL A 804 12.46 -37.48 -12.09
CA VAL A 804 13.65 -37.07 -12.85
C VAL A 804 14.22 -38.23 -13.67
N ASP A 805 14.62 -37.93 -14.89
CA ASP A 805 15.44 -38.76 -15.79
C ASP A 805 16.43 -37.85 -16.55
N GLU A 806 17.30 -38.42 -17.39
CA GLU A 806 18.35 -37.67 -18.11
C GLU A 806 17.79 -36.53 -19.01
N ALA A 807 16.54 -36.65 -19.45
CA ALA A 807 15.89 -35.69 -20.34
C ALA A 807 14.88 -34.78 -19.62
N TYR A 808 14.73 -34.89 -18.30
CA TYR A 808 13.73 -34.12 -17.54
C TYR A 808 14.04 -32.61 -17.57
N PHE A 809 15.27 -32.23 -17.24
CA PHE A 809 15.70 -30.83 -17.18
C PHE A 809 15.91 -30.17 -18.55
N SER A 810 15.76 -30.90 -19.66
CA SER A 810 15.84 -30.33 -21.00
C SER A 810 14.51 -29.80 -21.51
N ARG A 811 13.37 -30.11 -20.85
CA ARG A 811 12.03 -29.64 -21.26
C ARG A 811 11.65 -28.32 -20.59
N ALA A 812 11.12 -27.39 -21.38
CA ALA A 812 10.71 -26.07 -20.92
C ALA A 812 9.53 -26.11 -19.92
N TRP A 813 8.49 -26.92 -20.17
CA TRP A 813 7.33 -27.03 -19.27
C TRP A 813 7.71 -27.57 -17.88
N CYS A 814 8.52 -28.64 -17.81
CA CYS A 814 9.04 -29.15 -16.53
C CYS A 814 9.91 -28.09 -15.83
N SER A 815 10.68 -27.32 -16.59
CA SER A 815 11.49 -26.23 -16.04
C SER A 815 10.63 -25.09 -15.47
N VAL A 816 9.47 -24.77 -16.07
CA VAL A 816 8.50 -23.80 -15.53
C VAL A 816 7.93 -24.28 -14.20
N GLU A 817 7.60 -25.57 -14.09
CA GLU A 817 7.10 -26.18 -12.85
C GLU A 817 8.14 -26.07 -11.72
N ILE A 818 9.42 -26.33 -12.03
CA ILE A 818 10.54 -26.14 -11.10
C ILE A 818 10.68 -24.67 -10.69
N MET A 819 10.57 -23.72 -11.63
CA MET A 819 10.63 -22.30 -11.29
C MET A 819 9.49 -21.85 -10.36
N PHE A 820 8.28 -22.38 -10.54
CA PHE A 820 7.16 -22.13 -9.64
C PHE A 820 7.48 -22.65 -8.24
N ILE A 821 7.86 -23.94 -8.11
CA ILE A 821 8.10 -24.52 -6.79
C ILE A 821 9.30 -23.85 -6.09
N HIS A 822 10.34 -23.46 -6.83
CA HIS A 822 11.48 -22.70 -6.30
C HIS A 822 11.03 -21.38 -5.69
N THR A 823 10.26 -20.59 -6.45
CA THR A 823 9.75 -19.31 -5.99
C THR A 823 8.85 -19.47 -4.77
N LEU A 824 7.94 -20.44 -4.83
CA LEU A 824 6.99 -20.71 -3.75
C LEU A 824 7.71 -21.11 -2.45
N ARG A 825 8.70 -22.01 -2.54
CA ARG A 825 9.53 -22.40 -1.40
C ARG A 825 10.37 -21.26 -0.85
N LYS A 826 11.07 -20.51 -1.72
CA LYS A 826 11.98 -19.43 -1.30
C LYS A 826 11.25 -18.28 -0.63
N LYS A 827 10.02 -17.97 -1.06
CA LYS A 827 9.27 -16.80 -0.60
C LYS A 827 8.26 -17.09 0.50
N TYR A 828 7.58 -18.22 0.42
CA TYR A 828 6.51 -18.56 1.35
C TYR A 828 6.92 -19.68 2.32
N GLY A 829 7.88 -20.54 1.95
CA GLY A 829 8.45 -21.55 2.86
C GLY A 829 7.54 -22.74 3.20
N ARG A 830 6.41 -22.91 2.49
CA ARG A 830 5.36 -23.89 2.83
C ARG A 830 5.32 -25.11 1.92
N HIS A 831 5.60 -24.93 0.64
CA HIS A 831 5.54 -26.01 -0.34
C HIS A 831 6.68 -27.01 -0.14
N LEU A 832 6.40 -28.29 -0.35
CA LEU A 832 7.41 -29.34 -0.38
C LEU A 832 7.81 -29.65 -1.82
N TRP A 833 9.07 -30.00 -2.03
CA TRP A 833 9.54 -30.45 -3.35
C TRP A 833 10.49 -31.62 -3.20
N TYR A 834 10.19 -32.69 -3.93
CA TYR A 834 10.98 -33.91 -4.00
C TYR A 834 11.33 -34.28 -5.43
N GLU A 835 12.51 -34.85 -5.60
CA GLU A 835 12.97 -35.46 -6.84
C GLU A 835 13.10 -36.97 -6.63
N GLN A 836 12.54 -37.75 -7.54
CA GLN A 836 12.73 -39.20 -7.57
C GLN A 836 13.86 -39.57 -8.52
N LEU A 837 14.94 -40.14 -7.97
CA LEU A 837 16.13 -40.58 -8.71
C LEU A 837 16.21 -42.10 -8.76
N ALA A 838 16.78 -42.65 -9.83
CA ALA A 838 17.12 -44.08 -9.91
C ALA A 838 18.38 -44.37 -9.08
N VAL A 839 18.35 -45.43 -8.27
CA VAL A 839 19.45 -45.92 -7.45
C VAL A 839 20.07 -47.13 -8.18
N ASP A 840 21.38 -47.05 -8.48
CA ASP A 840 22.18 -48.03 -9.22
C ASP A 840 21.75 -48.29 -10.67
N THR A 841 22.43 -47.65 -11.63
CA THR A 841 22.34 -47.93 -13.07
C THR A 841 23.21 -49.10 -13.53
N GLN A 842 23.88 -49.82 -12.60
CA GLN A 842 24.57 -51.06 -12.96
C GLN A 842 23.55 -52.17 -13.21
N VAL A 843 23.21 -52.29 -14.49
CA VAL A 843 22.27 -53.25 -15.09
C VAL A 843 22.58 -54.68 -14.64
N VAL A 844 21.94 -55.12 -13.55
CA VAL A 844 21.62 -56.54 -13.37
C VAL A 844 20.42 -56.80 -14.27
N LYS A 845 20.67 -57.37 -15.45
CA LYS A 845 19.62 -57.71 -16.45
C LYS A 845 18.47 -58.47 -15.77
N GLY A 846 17.30 -57.84 -15.69
CA GLY A 846 16.04 -58.49 -15.29
C GLY A 846 15.42 -58.03 -13.96
N LEU A 847 16.05 -57.11 -13.20
CA LEU A 847 15.42 -56.49 -12.01
C LEU A 847 14.95 -55.07 -12.32
N PRO A 848 13.78 -54.64 -11.81
CA PRO A 848 13.31 -53.27 -11.99
C PRO A 848 14.23 -52.27 -11.27
N PRO A 849 14.45 -51.07 -11.84
CA PRO A 849 15.25 -50.03 -11.20
C PRO A 849 14.67 -49.65 -9.83
N LYS A 850 15.54 -49.50 -8.83
CA LYS A 850 15.15 -48.94 -7.52
C LYS A 850 15.08 -47.42 -7.64
N TYR A 851 14.09 -46.81 -7.00
CA TYR A 851 13.91 -45.37 -6.98
C TYR A 851 13.94 -44.84 -5.54
N HIS A 852 14.41 -43.60 -5.36
CA HIS A 852 14.44 -42.95 -4.05
C HIS A 852 14.09 -41.46 -4.14
N LEU A 853 13.35 -40.95 -3.15
CA LEU A 853 13.01 -39.53 -2.99
C LEU A 853 14.08 -38.75 -2.21
N ARG A 854 14.60 -37.72 -2.87
CA ARG A 854 15.45 -36.68 -2.27
C ARG A 854 14.70 -35.35 -2.25
N VAL A 855 14.98 -34.50 -1.27
CA VAL A 855 14.50 -33.10 -1.27
C VAL A 855 15.13 -32.34 -2.43
N GLY A 856 14.30 -31.71 -3.28
CA GLY A 856 14.76 -31.00 -4.47
C GLY A 856 15.68 -29.82 -4.14
N ASP A 857 16.64 -29.58 -5.03
CA ASP A 857 17.77 -28.65 -4.84
C ASP A 857 17.41 -27.20 -5.18
N LEU A 858 17.37 -26.34 -4.16
CA LEU A 858 17.02 -24.92 -4.31
C LEU A 858 18.12 -24.07 -4.97
N GLU A 859 19.34 -24.59 -5.15
CA GLU A 859 20.46 -23.83 -5.72
C GLU A 859 20.58 -23.95 -7.24
N THR A 860 19.81 -24.84 -7.87
CA THR A 860 19.86 -25.01 -9.34
C THR A 860 19.17 -23.84 -10.04
N GLU A 861 19.94 -23.02 -10.75
CA GLU A 861 19.40 -21.94 -11.57
C GLU A 861 18.75 -22.50 -12.85
N VAL A 862 17.48 -22.18 -13.06
CA VAL A 862 16.71 -22.63 -14.23
C VAL A 862 16.69 -21.53 -15.27
N VAL A 863 17.43 -21.71 -16.36
CA VAL A 863 17.41 -20.82 -17.53
C VAL A 863 16.46 -21.38 -18.58
N LEU A 864 15.28 -20.77 -18.74
CA LEU A 864 14.22 -21.26 -19.65
C LEU A 864 14.53 -21.02 -21.13
N SER A 865 15.32 -20.01 -21.48
CA SER A 865 15.62 -19.64 -22.86
C SER A 865 16.34 -20.74 -23.65
N GLU A 866 17.05 -21.63 -22.96
CA GLU A 866 17.88 -22.70 -23.56
C GLU A 866 17.17 -24.07 -23.57
N LYS A 867 15.93 -24.14 -23.09
CA LYS A 867 15.20 -25.41 -22.96
C LYS A 867 14.46 -25.80 -24.24
N GLY A 868 14.36 -27.10 -24.48
CA GLY A 868 13.63 -27.69 -25.59
C GLY A 868 12.12 -27.60 -25.40
N LEU A 869 11.42 -27.24 -26.47
CA LEU A 869 9.97 -27.23 -26.55
C LEU A 869 9.50 -28.31 -27.51
N THR A 870 8.36 -28.93 -27.20
CA THR A 870 7.69 -29.84 -28.15
C THR A 870 7.18 -29.06 -29.36
N TYR A 871 6.75 -27.82 -29.14
CA TYR A 871 6.38 -26.87 -30.18
C TYR A 871 7.01 -25.51 -29.91
N ASP A 872 7.80 -24.97 -30.83
CA ASP A 872 8.48 -23.69 -30.62
C ASP A 872 7.53 -22.50 -30.46
N TYR A 873 6.27 -22.60 -30.91
CA TYR A 873 5.26 -21.56 -30.70
C TYR A 873 4.88 -21.36 -29.21
N ASP A 874 5.20 -22.30 -28.32
CA ASP A 874 4.96 -22.16 -26.87
C ASP A 874 5.94 -21.19 -26.19
N ARG A 875 7.04 -20.79 -26.86
CA ARG A 875 8.13 -20.01 -26.27
C ARG A 875 7.68 -18.67 -25.67
N PRO A 876 6.82 -17.85 -26.32
CA PRO A 876 6.30 -16.62 -25.73
C PRO A 876 5.48 -16.87 -24.46
N LYS A 877 4.72 -17.96 -24.42
CA LYS A 877 3.92 -18.36 -23.24
C LYS A 877 4.82 -18.73 -22.06
N ILE A 878 5.88 -19.49 -22.30
CA ILE A 878 6.89 -19.83 -21.28
C ILE A 878 7.58 -18.58 -20.74
N ALA A 879 8.01 -17.66 -21.61
CA ALA A 879 8.62 -16.40 -21.21
C ALA A 879 7.66 -15.50 -20.41
N PHE A 880 6.37 -15.49 -20.76
CA PHE A 880 5.34 -14.82 -19.96
C PHE A 880 5.20 -15.44 -18.57
N LEU A 881 5.07 -16.76 -18.46
CA LEU A 881 4.95 -17.46 -17.19
C LEU A 881 6.19 -17.23 -16.30
N GLU A 882 7.38 -17.27 -16.89
CA GLU A 882 8.63 -16.92 -16.19
C GLU A 882 8.54 -15.55 -15.51
N ARG A 883 8.05 -14.53 -16.22
CA ARG A 883 7.88 -13.18 -15.68
C ARG A 883 6.82 -13.14 -14.58
N GLN A 884 5.69 -13.84 -14.76
CA GLN A 884 4.65 -13.90 -13.71
C GLN A 884 5.16 -14.59 -12.43
N ILE A 885 5.99 -15.64 -12.57
CA ILE A 885 6.65 -16.30 -11.42
C ILE A 885 7.55 -15.30 -10.70
N ARG A 886 8.37 -14.53 -11.43
CA ARG A 886 9.19 -13.49 -10.81
C ARG A 886 8.35 -12.44 -10.08
N LEU A 887 7.13 -12.14 -10.54
CA LEU A 887 6.21 -11.23 -9.84
C LEU A 887 5.56 -11.83 -8.59
N LEU A 888 5.57 -13.16 -8.41
CA LEU A 888 5.17 -13.80 -7.14
C LEU A 888 6.22 -13.63 -6.02
N THR A 889 7.40 -13.08 -6.35
CA THR A 889 8.44 -12.71 -5.38
C THR A 889 8.10 -11.44 -4.61
#